data_AF-A0A5B7TI10-F1
#
_entry.id   AF-A0A5B7TI10-F1
#
_cell.length_a   1.000
_cell.length_b   1.000
_cell.length_c   1.000
_cell.angle_alpha   90.00
_cell.angle_beta   90.00
_cell.angle_gamma   90.00
#
_symmetry.space_group_name_H-M   'P 1'
#
loop_
_entity.id
_entity.type
_entity.pdbx_description
1 polymer ?
#
loop_
_entity_poly.entity_id
_entity_poly.type
_entity_poly.pdbx_seq_one_letter_code
_entity_poly.pdbx_strand_id
1 'polypeptide(L)'
;MLSKRIETLKNELFKEKRQISLERARLYTESYKNTEGEPSVIRRAKALSNILSKVEIAIKDGELIVGDRTVKPRAGVASPEMSPYWILEELDEFSTRPQDRFEISQEDKEYFKNELYPYWAGKSLKDYCNEHIPQNIKDTVNMKIIALNQTDKGQGHIIPDYSILLKKGLKVMINEVKEKINENEDNYFYRASLITLEAARDYILRYAKLSEDMAAKERDLDRKKELEEISRISYKISEDKPETFYEALQLFWYISVIFQHESNASSISIGRFDQYMYPYFKKSLEDGIDIEFIKELLRCLYIKFNTIVALRSTESAKYFAGFPTGYTIVLGGVDENGRASINELSYIMLEILGDIRLPQPNLSIRVNENTPMDFLIKASEIIRLGTGMPQVFNDEVNIPAFLNRGVSIYDARDYAVVGCVELSIPGKTYGLHDIALFNLLKVFEITLREKKSEIDSFEELLDKLKGNISKYVKDMIEGSNIVDMAHRECAPTPFLSNFINGCIEKGMDVTEGGAIYNFSGVQGIGAPNLSDSLYVIKKAVFEEKLITIKELTDVLESNYEGKEDLRQRFINKYPKYGNDVDEVDYLGSEVLSHYCREVEKYKNIRGGTFQPGSYTVSAHIPLGAAVGATPDGRMKGEQLADGGLSPMVGRDKNGPTAVLKSVSKLDNYLTSNGSLLNVKFSPQALEGFEGIKKLAGFIRAFSRLKIQHVQFNVISAETLREAQRHPEKYQNLVVRVAGYSAIFVELDEAIQNDIIRRTEHSF
;
A
#
# COMPACT_ATOMS: atom_id res chain seq x y z
N MET A 1 19.65 23.18 0.40
CA MET A 1 19.71 23.11 1.88
C MET A 1 18.31 23.35 2.40
N LEU A 2 17.87 22.60 3.42
CA LEU A 2 16.54 22.79 4.00
C LEU A 2 16.47 24.14 4.73
N SER A 3 15.30 24.78 4.76
CA SER A 3 15.08 25.95 5.60
C SER A 3 15.05 25.54 7.08
N LYS A 4 15.37 26.47 7.99
CA LYS A 4 15.30 26.23 9.44
C LYS A 4 13.90 25.77 9.89
N ARG A 5 12.84 26.29 9.24
CA ARG A 5 11.44 25.86 9.44
C ARG A 5 11.29 24.37 9.18
N ILE A 6 11.69 23.91 7.99
CA ILE A 6 11.56 22.51 7.57
C ILE A 6 12.39 21.58 8.46
N GLU A 7 13.60 21.97 8.86
CA GLU A 7 14.41 21.20 9.80
C GLU A 7 13.72 21.06 11.17
N THR A 8 13.14 22.15 11.69
CA THR A 8 12.41 22.15 12.97
C THR A 8 11.20 21.23 12.90
N LEU A 9 10.34 21.42 11.89
CA LEU A 9 9.14 20.60 11.70
C LEU A 9 9.47 19.11 11.52
N LYS A 10 10.56 18.80 10.80
CA LYS A 10 11.00 17.42 10.59
C LYS A 10 11.50 16.80 11.91
N ASN A 11 12.25 17.54 12.72
CA ASN A 11 12.76 17.05 14.01
C ASN A 11 11.64 16.78 15.01
N GLU A 12 10.60 17.63 15.02
CA GLU A 12 9.43 17.46 15.91
C GLU A 12 8.67 16.15 15.65
N LEU A 13 8.74 15.55 14.44
CA LEU A 13 8.14 14.23 14.17
C LEU A 13 8.69 13.10 15.05
N PHE A 14 9.94 13.21 15.48
CA PHE A 14 10.68 12.13 16.16
C PHE A 14 11.03 12.46 17.61
N LYS A 15 10.66 13.65 18.08
CA LYS A 15 11.01 14.15 19.41
C LYS A 15 10.35 13.37 20.54
N GLU A 16 9.09 12.99 20.36
CA GLU A 16 8.34 12.21 21.33
C GLU A 16 8.18 10.76 20.88
N LYS A 17 8.11 9.86 21.85
CA LYS A 17 7.68 8.48 21.57
C LYS A 17 6.24 8.48 21.10
N ARG A 18 5.93 7.60 20.14
CA ARG A 18 4.57 7.41 19.64
C ARG A 18 3.64 6.96 20.76
N GLN A 19 2.41 7.44 20.73
CA GLN A 19 1.38 7.12 21.72
C GLN A 19 0.12 6.59 21.05
N ILE A 20 -0.66 5.78 21.75
CA ILE A 20 -2.02 5.43 21.31
C ILE A 20 -2.96 6.59 21.68
N SER A 21 -3.84 6.96 20.76
CA SER A 21 -4.96 7.87 21.01
C SER A 21 -6.28 7.10 20.98
N LEU A 22 -7.07 7.23 22.05
CA LEU A 22 -8.43 6.73 22.13
C LEU A 22 -9.49 7.77 21.80
N GLU A 23 -9.10 9.02 21.50
CA GLU A 23 -10.04 10.13 21.29
C GLU A 23 -11.06 9.82 20.18
N ARG A 24 -10.59 9.39 19.00
CA ARG A 24 -11.48 8.97 17.91
C ARG A 24 -12.42 7.87 18.38
N ALA A 25 -11.91 6.83 19.04
CA ALA A 25 -12.71 5.70 19.51
C ALA A 25 -13.78 6.12 20.52
N ARG A 26 -13.48 7.07 21.42
CA ARG A 26 -14.42 7.65 22.38
C ARG A 26 -15.57 8.36 21.66
N LEU A 27 -15.24 9.29 20.76
CA LEU A 27 -16.23 10.07 20.00
C LEU A 27 -17.05 9.20 19.05
N TYR A 28 -16.43 8.19 18.45
CA TYR A 28 -17.10 7.23 17.59
C TYR A 28 -18.13 6.39 18.37
N THR A 29 -17.72 5.87 19.55
CA THR A 29 -18.58 5.10 20.45
C THR A 29 -19.73 5.94 21.01
N GLU A 30 -19.47 7.20 21.38
CA GLU A 30 -20.52 8.15 21.81
C GLU A 30 -21.62 8.27 20.74
N SER A 31 -21.25 8.52 19.49
CA SER A 31 -22.21 8.61 18.38
C SER A 31 -22.95 7.30 18.15
N TYR A 32 -22.26 6.17 18.23
CA TYR A 32 -22.88 4.86 17.98
C TYR A 32 -23.91 4.49 19.04
N LYS A 33 -23.65 4.81 20.31
CA LYS A 33 -24.63 4.65 21.42
C LYS A 33 -25.91 5.47 21.17
N ASN A 34 -25.78 6.67 20.60
CA ASN A 34 -26.91 7.57 20.34
C ASN A 34 -27.68 7.26 19.05
N THR A 35 -27.23 6.31 18.24
CA THR A 35 -27.77 6.03 16.90
C THR A 35 -28.13 4.55 16.71
N GLU A 36 -28.30 3.79 17.80
CA GLU A 36 -28.70 2.39 17.73
C GLU A 36 -30.08 2.24 17.04
N GLY A 37 -30.17 1.27 16.12
CA GLY A 37 -31.37 1.03 15.30
C GLY A 37 -31.41 1.80 13.98
N GLU A 38 -30.54 2.80 13.75
CA GLU A 38 -30.43 3.47 12.45
C GLU A 38 -29.63 2.62 11.42
N PRO A 39 -29.83 2.84 10.11
CA PRO A 39 -29.03 2.19 9.07
C PRO A 39 -27.53 2.45 9.21
N SER A 40 -26.71 1.44 8.92
CA SER A 40 -25.25 1.47 9.11
C SER A 40 -24.60 2.70 8.47
N VAL A 41 -24.92 3.02 7.21
CA VAL A 41 -24.38 4.19 6.50
C VAL A 41 -24.67 5.53 7.17
N ILE A 42 -25.85 5.68 7.80
CA ILE A 42 -26.20 6.90 8.55
C ILE A 42 -25.42 6.95 9.87
N ARG A 43 -25.28 5.83 10.57
CA ARG A 43 -24.50 5.74 11.82
C ARG A 43 -23.04 6.10 11.57
N ARG A 44 -22.45 5.59 10.48
CA ARG A 44 -21.09 5.95 10.02
C ARG A 44 -20.95 7.45 9.78
N ALA A 45 -21.90 8.05 9.05
CA ALA A 45 -21.90 9.49 8.77
C ALA A 45 -22.01 10.35 10.03
N LYS A 46 -22.94 10.02 10.93
CA LYS A 46 -23.09 10.72 12.21
C LYS A 46 -21.86 10.57 13.12
N ALA A 47 -21.22 9.40 13.11
CA ALA A 47 -19.99 9.18 13.87
C ALA A 47 -18.84 10.04 13.33
N LEU A 48 -18.67 10.13 12.01
CA LEU A 48 -17.69 11.05 11.42
C LEU A 48 -18.00 12.51 11.80
N SER A 49 -19.26 12.93 11.68
CA SER A 49 -19.69 14.27 12.08
C SER A 49 -19.40 14.58 13.56
N ASN A 50 -19.67 13.62 14.46
CA ASN A 50 -19.35 13.76 15.88
C ASN A 50 -17.84 13.87 16.14
N ILE A 51 -17.03 13.10 15.41
CA ILE A 51 -15.56 13.21 15.49
C ILE A 51 -15.11 14.59 15.02
N LEU A 52 -15.49 15.01 13.81
CA LEU A 52 -14.99 16.23 13.19
C LEU A 52 -15.41 17.50 13.96
N SER A 53 -16.55 17.47 14.65
CA SER A 53 -17.00 18.61 15.47
C SER A 53 -16.26 18.72 16.82
N LYS A 54 -15.71 17.62 17.35
CA LYS A 54 -15.19 17.56 18.73
C LYS A 54 -13.71 17.23 18.86
N VAL A 55 -13.11 16.52 17.90
CA VAL A 55 -11.71 16.11 17.94
C VAL A 55 -10.80 17.31 18.17
N GLU A 56 -9.82 17.20 19.04
CA GLU A 56 -8.87 18.26 19.35
C GLU A 56 -8.07 18.64 18.09
N ILE A 57 -7.92 19.95 17.86
CA ILE A 57 -7.18 20.50 16.72
C ILE A 57 -6.11 21.46 17.21
N ALA A 58 -4.99 21.53 16.49
CA ALA A 58 -3.88 22.42 16.80
C ALA A 58 -3.19 22.89 15.52
N ILE A 59 -2.53 24.06 15.60
CA ILE A 59 -1.60 24.55 14.59
C ILE A 59 -0.25 24.67 15.29
N LYS A 60 0.75 23.91 14.84
CA LYS A 60 2.08 23.92 15.46
C LYS A 60 2.89 25.12 14.97
N ASP A 61 3.89 25.49 15.74
CA ASP A 61 4.78 26.58 15.36
C ASP A 61 5.49 26.29 14.03
N GLY A 62 5.58 27.31 13.18
CA GLY A 62 6.16 27.22 11.83
C GLY A 62 5.33 26.49 10.77
N GLU A 63 4.18 25.89 11.09
CA GLU A 63 3.35 25.20 10.09
C GLU A 63 2.73 26.17 9.08
N LEU A 64 2.90 25.87 7.79
CA LEU A 64 2.20 26.52 6.68
C LEU A 64 0.99 25.71 6.20
N ILE A 65 1.18 24.40 6.03
CA ILE A 65 0.07 23.46 5.80
C ILE A 65 -0.38 22.96 7.16
N VAL A 66 -1.64 23.16 7.52
CA VAL A 66 -2.19 22.84 8.86
C VAL A 66 -3.25 21.75 8.79
N GLY A 67 -3.54 21.13 9.93
CA GLY A 67 -4.40 19.93 9.98
C GLY A 67 -3.57 18.72 10.39
N ASP A 68 -3.98 18.05 11.45
CA ASP A 68 -3.41 16.77 11.87
C ASP A 68 -4.53 15.83 12.29
N ARG A 69 -4.28 14.52 12.16
CA ARG A 69 -5.20 13.47 12.65
C ARG A 69 -5.34 13.50 14.17
N THR A 70 -4.27 13.91 14.86
CA THR A 70 -4.15 14.02 16.31
C THR A 70 -3.19 15.16 16.65
N VAL A 71 -3.39 15.86 17.76
CA VAL A 71 -2.50 16.96 18.19
C VAL A 71 -1.06 16.50 18.39
N LYS A 72 -0.86 15.27 18.87
CA LYS A 72 0.45 14.60 18.92
C LYS A 72 0.74 13.94 17.57
N PRO A 73 1.89 14.22 16.93
CA PRO A 73 2.24 13.57 15.67
C PRO A 73 2.47 12.07 15.89
N ARG A 74 2.20 11.28 14.86
CA ARG A 74 2.47 9.83 14.81
C ARG A 74 1.79 9.04 15.93
N ALA A 75 0.62 9.49 16.37
CA ALA A 75 -0.20 8.74 17.30
C ALA A 75 -0.91 7.58 16.60
N GLY A 76 -0.95 6.42 17.26
CA GLY A 76 -1.73 5.26 16.82
C GLY A 76 -3.18 5.43 17.21
N VAL A 77 -4.07 5.60 16.23
CA VAL A 77 -5.51 5.81 16.51
C VAL A 77 -6.23 4.47 16.60
N ALA A 78 -6.91 4.24 17.73
CA ALA A 78 -7.69 3.02 17.94
C ALA A 78 -9.01 3.00 17.16
N SER A 79 -9.38 1.82 16.67
CA SER A 79 -10.63 1.55 15.95
C SER A 79 -11.30 0.26 16.46
N PRO A 80 -11.88 0.28 17.67
CA PRO A 80 -12.53 -0.90 18.24
C PRO A 80 -13.75 -1.36 17.44
N GLU A 81 -14.33 -0.50 16.59
CA GLU A 81 -15.40 -0.88 15.67
C GLU A 81 -14.97 -1.92 14.63
N MET A 82 -13.67 -2.00 14.33
CA MET A 82 -13.13 -2.97 13.39
C MET A 82 -12.79 -4.29 14.09
N SER A 83 -12.04 -4.22 15.20
CA SER A 83 -11.74 -5.37 16.05
C SER A 83 -11.27 -4.89 17.43
N PRO A 84 -12.06 -5.10 18.50
CA PRO A 84 -11.66 -4.67 19.85
C PRO A 84 -10.76 -5.70 20.55
N TYR A 85 -10.71 -6.94 20.06
CA TYR A 85 -10.10 -8.09 20.74
C TYR A 85 -8.58 -8.02 20.81
N TRP A 86 -7.92 -7.85 19.66
CA TRP A 86 -6.46 -7.79 19.64
C TRP A 86 -5.94 -6.57 20.41
N ILE A 87 -6.69 -5.45 20.40
CA ILE A 87 -6.33 -4.25 21.16
C ILE A 87 -6.35 -4.58 22.66
N LEU A 88 -7.40 -5.25 23.14
CA LEU A 88 -7.53 -5.69 24.53
C LEU A 88 -6.37 -6.62 24.94
N GLU A 89 -6.04 -7.59 24.09
CA GLU A 89 -4.97 -8.57 24.31
C GLU A 89 -3.59 -7.89 24.40
N GLU A 90 -3.34 -6.86 23.59
CA GLU A 90 -2.01 -6.21 23.48
C GLU A 90 -1.85 -4.94 24.34
N LEU A 91 -2.85 -4.54 25.15
CA LEU A 91 -2.81 -3.29 25.94
C LEU A 91 -1.54 -3.12 26.77
N ASP A 92 -1.02 -4.22 27.33
CA ASP A 92 0.17 -4.23 28.19
C ASP A 92 1.47 -4.52 27.41
N GLU A 93 1.38 -4.83 26.12
CA GLU A 93 2.51 -5.23 25.26
C GLU A 93 2.92 -4.15 24.24
N PHE A 94 2.09 -3.13 23.98
CA PHE A 94 2.36 -2.10 22.97
C PHE A 94 3.74 -1.42 23.07
N SER A 95 4.26 -1.24 24.30
CA SER A 95 5.54 -0.57 24.54
C SER A 95 6.75 -1.49 24.37
N THR A 96 6.55 -2.81 24.42
CA THR A 96 7.63 -3.81 24.45
C THR A 96 7.63 -4.74 23.23
N ARG A 97 6.53 -4.78 22.46
CA ARG A 97 6.41 -5.62 21.26
C ARG A 97 7.53 -5.36 20.23
N PRO A 98 7.89 -6.36 19.41
CA PRO A 98 9.09 -6.29 18.57
C PRO A 98 9.00 -5.22 17.46
N GLN A 99 7.81 -4.98 16.91
CA GLN A 99 7.59 -4.07 15.77
C GLN A 99 6.49 -3.05 16.09
N ASP A 100 6.63 -1.83 15.55
CA ASP A 100 5.65 -0.75 15.62
C ASP A 100 5.18 -0.42 17.07
N ARG A 101 6.12 -0.03 17.94
CA ARG A 101 5.85 0.24 19.36
C ARG A 101 5.07 1.54 19.60
N PHE A 102 4.21 1.52 20.60
CA PHE A 102 3.46 2.67 21.10
C PHE A 102 3.41 2.69 22.63
N GLU A 103 3.41 3.88 23.23
CA GLU A 103 3.06 4.07 24.63
C GLU A 103 1.54 4.22 24.77
N ILE A 104 0.96 3.76 25.88
CA ILE A 104 -0.45 3.96 26.22
C ILE A 104 -0.58 4.20 27.73
N SER A 105 -1.36 5.21 28.10
CA SER A 105 -1.55 5.61 29.49
C SER A 105 -2.35 4.55 30.27
N GLN A 106 -2.16 4.48 31.59
CA GLN A 106 -2.95 3.58 32.44
C GLN A 106 -4.45 3.92 32.39
N GLU A 107 -4.78 5.22 32.36
CA GLU A 107 -6.15 5.70 32.19
C GLU A 107 -6.78 5.20 30.89
N ASP A 108 -6.06 5.29 29.77
CA ASP A 108 -6.56 4.81 28.47
C ASP A 108 -6.72 3.28 28.45
N LYS A 109 -5.82 2.53 29.09
CA LYS A 109 -5.98 1.07 29.24
C LYS A 109 -7.27 0.72 29.99
N GLU A 110 -7.51 1.37 31.12
CA GLU A 110 -8.71 1.16 31.93
C GLU A 110 -9.98 1.57 31.19
N TYR A 111 -9.95 2.72 30.52
CA TYR A 111 -11.06 3.17 29.69
C TYR A 111 -11.36 2.19 28.56
N PHE A 112 -10.32 1.67 27.88
CA PHE A 112 -10.53 0.67 26.83
C PHE A 112 -11.19 -0.59 27.38
N LYS A 113 -10.69 -1.12 28.52
CA LYS A 113 -11.21 -2.34 29.17
C LYS A 113 -12.66 -2.18 29.65
N ASN A 114 -13.00 -1.03 30.23
CA ASN A 114 -14.26 -0.83 30.92
C ASN A 114 -15.36 -0.22 30.04
N GLU A 115 -15.01 0.56 29.02
CA GLU A 115 -15.99 1.32 28.22
C GLU A 115 -16.00 0.90 26.74
N LEU A 116 -14.84 0.81 26.09
CA LEU A 116 -14.77 0.55 24.64
C LEU A 116 -14.98 -0.92 24.31
N TYR A 117 -14.21 -1.82 24.94
CA TYR A 117 -14.30 -3.25 24.68
C TYR A 117 -15.72 -3.81 24.93
N PRO A 118 -16.38 -3.55 26.07
CA PRO A 118 -17.71 -4.09 26.34
C PRO A 118 -18.79 -3.61 25.37
N TYR A 119 -18.62 -2.42 24.78
CA TYR A 119 -19.58 -1.91 23.79
C TYR A 119 -19.41 -2.57 22.41
N TRP A 120 -18.16 -2.77 21.98
CA TRP A 120 -17.83 -3.22 20.61
C TRP A 120 -17.73 -4.73 20.45
N ALA A 121 -17.48 -5.47 21.54
CA ALA A 121 -17.50 -6.93 21.51
C ALA A 121 -18.89 -7.43 21.05
N GLY A 122 -18.90 -8.30 20.03
CA GLY A 122 -20.12 -8.81 19.40
C GLY A 122 -20.78 -7.84 18.40
N LYS A 123 -20.19 -6.68 18.11
CA LYS A 123 -20.70 -5.68 17.16
C LYS A 123 -19.67 -5.27 16.09
N SER A 124 -18.46 -5.80 16.15
CA SER A 124 -17.35 -5.36 15.30
C SER A 124 -17.36 -6.03 13.94
N LEU A 125 -16.61 -5.46 12.98
CA LEU A 125 -16.38 -6.12 11.69
C LEU A 125 -15.77 -7.52 11.84
N LYS A 126 -14.87 -7.69 12.81
CA LYS A 126 -14.25 -8.99 13.11
C LYS A 126 -15.29 -10.03 13.56
N ASP A 127 -16.31 -9.62 14.32
CA ASP A 127 -17.40 -10.50 14.74
C ASP A 127 -18.19 -11.02 13.54
N TYR A 128 -18.55 -10.12 12.61
CA TYR A 128 -19.22 -10.49 11.37
C TYR A 128 -18.43 -11.53 10.58
N CYS A 129 -17.13 -11.28 10.35
CA CYS A 129 -16.25 -12.23 9.66
C CYS A 129 -16.18 -13.58 10.38
N ASN A 130 -16.02 -13.59 11.71
CA ASN A 130 -15.91 -14.83 12.48
C ASN A 130 -17.19 -15.68 12.43
N GLU A 131 -18.35 -15.03 12.40
CA GLU A 131 -19.66 -15.68 12.31
C GLU A 131 -19.91 -16.27 10.91
N HIS A 132 -19.58 -15.52 9.86
CA HIS A 132 -20.00 -15.86 8.49
C HIS A 132 -18.99 -16.70 7.71
N ILE A 133 -17.69 -16.67 8.06
CA ILE A 133 -16.69 -17.49 7.36
C ILE A 133 -16.89 -18.98 7.73
N PRO A 134 -17.15 -19.85 6.73
CA PRO A 134 -17.41 -21.27 6.97
C PRO A 134 -16.16 -22.04 7.38
N GLN A 135 -16.35 -23.20 8.00
CA GLN A 135 -15.25 -23.98 8.59
C GLN A 135 -14.21 -24.43 7.55
N ASN A 136 -14.62 -24.82 6.35
CA ASN A 136 -13.67 -25.23 5.29
C ASN A 136 -12.68 -24.10 4.93
N ILE A 137 -13.16 -22.85 4.88
CA ILE A 137 -12.30 -21.69 4.60
C ILE A 137 -11.41 -21.39 5.81
N LYS A 138 -11.94 -21.50 7.04
CA LYS A 138 -11.13 -21.39 8.27
C LYS A 138 -10.00 -22.42 8.28
N ASP A 139 -10.27 -23.65 7.86
CA ASP A 139 -9.25 -24.71 7.77
C ASP A 139 -8.19 -24.37 6.71
N THR A 140 -8.59 -23.86 5.54
CA THR A 140 -7.68 -23.38 4.49
C THR A 140 -6.80 -22.20 4.97
N VAL A 141 -7.36 -21.27 5.76
CA VAL A 141 -6.61 -20.20 6.42
C VAL A 141 -5.65 -20.75 7.47
N ASN A 142 -6.08 -21.72 8.29
CA ASN A 142 -5.25 -22.35 9.33
C ASN A 142 -4.07 -23.12 8.74
N MET A 143 -4.24 -23.73 7.56
CA MET A 143 -3.16 -24.35 6.79
C MET A 143 -2.20 -23.34 6.14
N LYS A 144 -2.50 -22.03 6.24
CA LYS A 144 -1.75 -20.93 5.61
C LYS A 144 -1.62 -21.05 4.10
N ILE A 145 -2.62 -21.66 3.46
CA ILE A 145 -2.78 -21.67 2.01
C ILE A 145 -3.26 -20.29 1.55
N ILE A 146 -4.20 -19.73 2.30
CA ILE A 146 -4.74 -18.38 2.09
C ILE A 146 -4.57 -17.56 3.37
N ALA A 147 -4.41 -16.24 3.20
CA ALA A 147 -4.56 -15.28 4.29
C ALA A 147 -5.62 -14.26 3.88
N LEU A 148 -6.76 -14.25 4.60
CA LEU A 148 -7.80 -13.24 4.39
C LEU A 148 -7.39 -11.95 5.11
N ASN A 149 -7.29 -10.88 4.36
CA ASN A 149 -6.91 -9.55 4.85
C ASN A 149 -8.15 -8.70 5.13
N GLN A 150 -7.93 -7.52 5.71
CA GLN A 150 -8.97 -6.52 6.01
C GLN A 150 -10.13 -7.06 6.88
N THR A 151 -9.85 -8.01 7.76
CA THR A 151 -10.84 -8.58 8.70
C THR A 151 -10.92 -7.84 10.04
N ASP A 152 -10.07 -6.84 10.24
CA ASP A 152 -9.84 -6.18 11.53
C ASP A 152 -9.50 -4.68 11.41
N LYS A 153 -9.62 -4.11 10.21
CA LYS A 153 -9.28 -2.72 9.88
C LYS A 153 -10.15 -2.22 8.73
N GLY A 154 -10.31 -0.91 8.62
CA GLY A 154 -11.21 -0.32 7.63
C GLY A 154 -10.71 -0.41 6.18
N GLN A 155 -11.64 -0.27 5.23
CA GLN A 155 -11.35 -0.32 3.80
C GLN A 155 -10.61 0.95 3.38
N GLY A 156 -9.35 0.79 3.01
CA GLY A 156 -8.59 1.79 2.28
C GLY A 156 -8.28 1.24 0.91
N HIS A 157 -7.02 1.31 0.51
CA HIS A 157 -6.59 0.88 -0.82
C HIS A 157 -7.44 1.53 -1.93
N ILE A 158 -7.45 2.86 -1.96
CA ILE A 158 -8.27 3.65 -2.86
C ILE A 158 -7.57 4.96 -3.22
N ILE A 159 -7.86 5.48 -4.41
CA ILE A 159 -7.45 6.82 -4.83
C ILE A 159 -8.73 7.66 -4.99
N PRO A 160 -9.05 8.54 -4.03
CA PRO A 160 -10.15 9.49 -4.17
C PRO A 160 -9.94 10.42 -5.37
N ASP A 161 -11.03 10.90 -5.98
CA ASP A 161 -10.98 11.95 -6.99
C ASP A 161 -10.71 13.30 -6.30
N TYR A 162 -9.44 13.62 -6.03
CA TYR A 162 -9.11 14.95 -5.54
C TYR A 162 -9.40 16.03 -6.59
N SER A 163 -9.48 15.68 -7.88
CA SER A 163 -9.71 16.66 -8.95
C SER A 163 -11.13 17.23 -8.92
N ILE A 164 -12.14 16.40 -8.59
CA ILE A 164 -13.53 16.87 -8.49
C ILE A 164 -13.68 17.89 -7.35
N LEU A 165 -13.06 17.60 -6.21
CA LEU A 165 -13.01 18.49 -5.05
C LEU A 165 -12.39 19.83 -5.42
N LEU A 166 -11.20 19.83 -6.02
CA LEU A 166 -10.48 21.05 -6.35
C LEU A 166 -11.22 21.88 -7.41
N LYS A 167 -11.92 21.24 -8.36
CA LYS A 167 -12.68 21.95 -9.40
C LYS A 167 -14.01 22.53 -8.90
N LYS A 168 -14.71 21.83 -8.00
CA LYS A 168 -16.05 22.20 -7.55
C LYS A 168 -16.06 22.99 -6.24
N GLY A 169 -15.21 22.65 -5.27
CA GLY A 169 -15.33 23.11 -3.89
C GLY A 169 -16.46 22.40 -3.12
N LEU A 170 -16.44 22.49 -1.79
CA LEU A 170 -17.38 21.76 -0.92
C LEU A 170 -18.82 22.24 -1.07
N LYS A 171 -19.04 23.55 -1.22
CA LYS A 171 -20.40 24.13 -1.34
C LYS A 171 -21.16 23.57 -2.54
N VAL A 172 -20.50 23.46 -3.69
CA VAL A 172 -21.10 22.90 -4.90
C VAL A 172 -21.44 21.43 -4.68
N MET A 173 -20.52 20.63 -4.14
CA MET A 173 -20.77 19.22 -3.84
C MET A 173 -21.96 19.04 -2.86
N ILE A 174 -22.03 19.87 -1.80
CA ILE A 174 -23.15 19.85 -0.85
C ILE A 174 -24.48 20.14 -1.55
N ASN A 175 -24.52 21.14 -2.44
CA ASN A 175 -25.74 21.49 -3.17
C ASN A 175 -26.18 20.38 -4.13
N GLU A 176 -25.25 19.76 -4.85
CA GLU A 176 -25.54 18.62 -5.73
C GLU A 176 -26.17 17.46 -4.95
N VAL A 177 -25.66 17.14 -3.76
CA VAL A 177 -26.25 16.09 -2.90
C VAL A 177 -27.62 16.51 -2.37
N LYS A 178 -27.83 17.79 -2.01
CA LYS A 178 -29.16 18.30 -1.61
C LYS A 178 -30.19 18.15 -2.73
N GLU A 179 -29.79 18.42 -3.97
CA GLU A 179 -30.63 18.18 -5.15
C GLU A 179 -30.99 16.69 -5.28
N LYS A 180 -30.02 15.78 -5.09
CA LYS A 180 -30.27 14.33 -5.07
C LYS A 180 -31.21 13.85 -3.96
N ILE A 181 -31.13 14.46 -2.78
CA ILE A 181 -32.08 14.16 -1.69
C ILE A 181 -33.49 14.63 -2.08
N ASN A 182 -33.64 15.79 -2.71
CA ASN A 182 -34.96 16.25 -3.18
C ASN A 182 -35.54 15.34 -4.27
N GLU A 183 -34.70 14.71 -5.10
CA GLU A 183 -35.12 13.71 -6.10
C GLU A 183 -35.47 12.36 -5.46
N ASN A 184 -34.82 11.98 -4.36
CA ASN A 184 -35.02 10.69 -3.67
C ASN A 184 -34.77 10.81 -2.16
N GLU A 185 -35.80 11.25 -1.43
CA GLU A 185 -35.72 11.60 0.00
C GLU A 185 -35.42 10.38 0.90
N ASP A 186 -35.84 9.19 0.47
CA ASP A 186 -35.68 7.94 1.22
C ASP A 186 -34.28 7.30 1.07
N ASN A 187 -33.42 7.85 0.20
CA ASN A 187 -32.09 7.30 0.00
C ASN A 187 -31.14 7.67 1.18
N TYR A 188 -30.85 6.67 2.01
CA TYR A 188 -29.96 6.82 3.16
C TYR A 188 -28.52 7.21 2.79
N PHE A 189 -28.02 6.78 1.62
CA PHE A 189 -26.67 7.14 1.18
C PHE A 189 -26.55 8.64 0.88
N TYR A 190 -27.53 9.25 0.20
CA TYR A 190 -27.50 10.70 -0.03
C TYR A 190 -27.56 11.50 1.27
N ARG A 191 -28.41 11.08 2.21
CA ARG A 191 -28.49 11.69 3.54
C ARG A 191 -27.17 11.57 4.30
N ALA A 192 -26.53 10.40 4.27
CA ALA A 192 -25.22 10.17 4.86
C ALA A 192 -24.14 11.05 4.19
N SER A 193 -24.16 11.15 2.86
CA SER A 193 -23.25 11.98 2.08
C SER A 193 -23.35 13.45 2.47
N LEU A 194 -24.56 13.97 2.60
CA LEU A 194 -24.79 15.35 3.04
C LEU A 194 -24.21 15.61 4.44
N ILE A 195 -24.52 14.75 5.41
CA ILE A 195 -24.01 14.86 6.80
C ILE A 195 -22.48 14.93 6.80
N THR A 196 -21.82 14.08 6.02
CA THR A 196 -20.35 14.02 6.01
C THR A 196 -19.70 15.21 5.30
N LEU A 197 -20.27 15.69 4.20
CA LEU A 197 -19.77 16.90 3.51
C LEU A 197 -19.94 18.16 4.36
N GLU A 198 -21.09 18.32 5.04
CA GLU A 198 -21.30 19.45 5.95
C GLU A 198 -20.34 19.38 7.15
N ALA A 199 -20.12 18.19 7.71
CA ALA A 199 -19.12 18.01 8.77
C ALA A 199 -17.69 18.32 8.32
N ALA A 200 -17.33 18.00 7.06
CA ALA A 200 -16.03 18.33 6.49
C ALA A 200 -15.83 19.85 6.37
N ARG A 201 -16.84 20.58 5.89
CA ARG A 201 -16.84 22.05 5.89
C ARG A 201 -16.63 22.58 7.31
N ASP A 202 -17.42 22.10 8.26
CA ASP A 202 -17.39 22.61 9.62
C ASP A 202 -16.04 22.34 10.31
N TYR A 203 -15.39 21.20 10.01
CA TYR A 203 -14.02 20.91 10.43
C TYR A 203 -13.01 21.95 9.93
N ILE A 204 -13.10 22.34 8.66
CA ILE A 204 -12.22 23.37 8.08
C ILE A 204 -12.47 24.73 8.76
N LEU A 205 -13.73 25.08 9.02
CA LEU A 205 -14.08 26.31 9.73
C LEU A 205 -13.51 26.37 11.15
N ARG A 206 -13.37 25.22 11.84
CA ARG A 206 -12.69 25.17 13.14
C ARG A 206 -11.22 25.58 13.05
N TYR A 207 -10.50 25.16 12.01
CA TYR A 207 -9.12 25.61 11.79
C TYR A 207 -9.05 27.06 11.34
N ALA A 208 -10.00 27.53 10.52
CA ALA A 208 -10.08 28.94 10.12
C ALA A 208 -10.17 29.84 11.35
N LYS A 209 -11.04 29.47 12.30
CA LYS A 209 -11.22 30.18 13.57
C LYS A 209 -10.01 30.06 14.49
N LEU A 210 -9.42 28.88 14.62
CA LEU A 210 -8.21 28.69 15.43
C LEU A 210 -7.05 29.56 14.92
N SER A 211 -6.85 29.61 13.60
CA SER A 211 -5.79 30.40 12.99
C SER A 211 -6.04 31.91 13.16
N GLU A 212 -7.30 32.36 13.05
CA GLU A 212 -7.69 33.75 13.34
C GLU A 212 -7.36 34.13 14.80
N ASP A 213 -7.75 33.28 15.76
CA ASP A 213 -7.53 33.53 17.19
C ASP A 213 -6.04 33.50 17.57
N MET A 214 -5.25 32.66 16.90
CA MET A 214 -3.78 32.63 17.05
C MET A 214 -3.14 33.89 16.46
N ALA A 215 -3.52 34.29 15.24
CA ALA A 215 -3.02 35.51 14.59
C ALA A 215 -3.27 36.77 15.43
N ALA A 216 -4.44 36.87 16.08
CA ALA A 216 -4.79 38.00 16.94
C ALA A 216 -3.87 38.15 18.17
N LYS A 217 -3.22 37.06 18.60
CA LYS A 217 -2.33 37.01 19.78
C LYS A 217 -0.85 36.94 19.41
N GLU A 218 -0.54 36.71 18.13
CA GLU A 218 0.83 36.56 17.64
C GLU A 218 1.58 37.90 17.64
N ARG A 219 2.81 37.88 18.14
CA ARG A 219 3.69 39.04 18.26
C ARG A 219 4.71 39.09 17.12
N ASP A 220 5.12 37.94 16.60
CA ASP A 220 5.97 37.89 15.42
C ASP A 220 5.17 38.25 14.17
N LEU A 221 5.56 39.34 13.50
CA LEU A 221 4.77 39.89 12.39
C LEU A 221 4.75 38.98 11.16
N ASP A 222 5.77 38.16 10.94
CA ASP A 222 5.81 37.25 9.81
C ASP A 222 4.95 36.02 10.10
N ARG A 223 5.07 35.44 11.31
CA ARG A 223 4.19 34.35 11.74
C ARG A 223 2.72 34.78 11.78
N LYS A 224 2.45 36.02 12.20
CA LYS A 224 1.10 36.58 12.19
C LYS A 224 0.50 36.58 10.79
N LYS A 225 1.24 37.06 9.77
CA LYS A 225 0.78 37.06 8.38
C LYS A 225 0.51 35.65 7.87
N GLU A 226 1.34 34.68 8.23
CA GLU A 226 1.11 33.27 7.88
C GLU A 226 -0.19 32.73 8.47
N LEU A 227 -0.46 33.02 9.75
CA LEU A 227 -1.69 32.61 10.43
C LEU A 227 -2.94 33.32 9.86
N GLU A 228 -2.82 34.60 9.51
CA GLU A 228 -3.88 35.33 8.79
C GLU A 228 -4.15 34.71 7.42
N GLU A 229 -3.10 34.32 6.70
CA GLU A 229 -3.23 33.66 5.40
C GLU A 229 -3.85 32.25 5.52
N ILE A 230 -3.43 31.45 6.50
CA ILE A 230 -4.06 30.15 6.79
C ILE A 230 -5.55 30.35 7.11
N SER A 231 -5.89 31.36 7.93
CA SER A 231 -7.29 31.67 8.26
C SER A 231 -8.09 32.03 7.01
N ARG A 232 -7.56 32.95 6.18
CA ARG A 232 -8.18 33.38 4.91
C ARG A 232 -8.40 32.18 3.97
N ILE A 233 -7.37 31.35 3.79
CA ILE A 233 -7.45 30.14 2.96
C ILE A 233 -8.55 29.22 3.49
N SER A 234 -8.54 28.89 4.78
CA SER A 234 -9.49 27.95 5.38
C SER A 234 -10.94 28.44 5.30
N TYR A 235 -11.21 29.74 5.52
CA TYR A 235 -12.55 30.31 5.31
C TYR A 235 -13.01 30.24 3.85
N LYS A 236 -12.10 30.41 2.89
CA LYS A 236 -12.44 30.31 1.47
C LYS A 236 -12.75 28.86 1.10
N ILE A 237 -11.83 27.94 1.36
CA ILE A 237 -11.93 26.55 0.90
C ILE A 237 -12.96 25.71 1.66
N SER A 238 -13.49 26.20 2.79
CA SER A 238 -14.65 25.59 3.44
C SER A 238 -15.91 25.69 2.58
N GLU A 239 -15.98 26.67 1.67
CA GLU A 239 -17.13 26.90 0.80
C GLU A 239 -16.74 26.77 -0.68
N ASP A 240 -15.82 27.61 -1.14
CA ASP A 240 -15.48 27.79 -2.54
C ASP A 240 -14.29 26.90 -2.97
N LYS A 241 -14.11 26.80 -4.29
CA LYS A 241 -12.94 26.11 -4.87
C LYS A 241 -11.64 26.89 -4.64
N PRO A 242 -10.49 26.21 -4.54
CA PRO A 242 -9.19 26.87 -4.48
C PRO A 242 -8.86 27.56 -5.80
N GLU A 243 -8.07 28.63 -5.73
CA GLU A 243 -7.61 29.38 -6.91
C GLU A 243 -6.08 29.53 -6.98
N THR A 244 -5.39 29.30 -5.86
CA THR A 244 -3.93 29.27 -5.77
C THR A 244 -3.43 27.86 -5.42
N PHE A 245 -2.14 27.62 -5.60
CA PHE A 245 -1.52 26.35 -5.24
C PHE A 245 -1.58 26.10 -3.73
N TYR A 246 -1.41 27.14 -2.91
CA TYR A 246 -1.49 27.03 -1.46
C TYR A 246 -2.92 26.65 -1.01
N GLU A 247 -3.94 27.31 -1.57
CA GLU A 247 -5.34 26.95 -1.31
C GLU A 247 -5.63 25.49 -1.71
N ALA A 248 -5.14 25.05 -2.87
CA ALA A 248 -5.32 23.69 -3.36
C ALA A 248 -4.63 22.66 -2.45
N LEU A 249 -3.40 22.92 -2.01
CA LEU A 249 -2.66 22.05 -1.09
C LEU A 249 -3.35 21.93 0.27
N GLN A 250 -3.85 23.03 0.80
CA GLN A 250 -4.51 23.06 2.11
C GLN A 250 -5.86 22.33 2.07
N LEU A 251 -6.66 22.51 1.00
CA LEU A 251 -7.91 21.78 0.83
C LEU A 251 -7.66 20.29 0.65
N PHE A 252 -6.72 19.92 -0.21
CA PHE A 252 -6.26 18.54 -0.39
C PHE A 252 -5.92 17.90 0.97
N TRP A 253 -5.09 18.56 1.77
CA TRP A 253 -4.62 18.00 3.04
C TRP A 253 -5.73 17.86 4.08
N TYR A 254 -6.63 18.84 4.21
CA TYR A 254 -7.79 18.70 5.11
C TYR A 254 -8.64 17.48 4.77
N ILE A 255 -8.94 17.29 3.48
CA ILE A 255 -9.75 16.13 3.05
C ILE A 255 -8.98 14.81 3.27
N SER A 256 -7.66 14.78 3.01
CA SER A 256 -6.83 13.61 3.34
C SER A 256 -6.87 13.24 4.83
N VAL A 257 -6.87 14.22 5.73
CA VAL A 257 -7.01 13.99 7.19
C VAL A 257 -8.42 13.49 7.53
N ILE A 258 -9.47 14.04 6.93
CA ILE A 258 -10.85 13.62 7.18
C ILE A 258 -11.07 12.15 6.78
N PHE A 259 -10.49 11.68 5.67
CA PHE A 259 -10.56 10.26 5.31
C PHE A 259 -10.00 9.34 6.42
N GLN A 260 -8.95 9.79 7.12
CA GLN A 260 -8.34 9.05 8.23
C GLN A 260 -9.18 9.09 9.53
N HIS A 261 -10.14 10.02 9.63
CA HIS A 261 -11.15 10.03 10.69
C HIS A 261 -12.34 9.12 10.37
N GLU A 262 -12.78 9.07 9.11
CA GLU A 262 -13.87 8.15 8.69
C GLU A 262 -13.47 6.70 8.93
N SER A 263 -12.25 6.35 8.53
CA SER A 263 -11.76 4.98 8.59
C SER A 263 -10.30 4.96 9.04
N ASN A 264 -9.95 4.07 9.97
CA ASN A 264 -8.55 3.74 10.22
C ASN A 264 -8.07 2.77 9.14
N ALA A 265 -7.89 3.34 7.95
CA ALA A 265 -7.58 2.65 6.72
C ALA A 265 -6.20 3.05 6.20
N SER A 266 -5.43 2.07 5.74
CA SER A 266 -4.18 2.31 5.02
C SER A 266 -4.42 2.42 3.52
N SER A 267 -3.48 3.02 2.80
CA SER A 267 -3.45 3.11 1.35
C SER A 267 -4.57 3.96 0.76
N ILE A 268 -4.91 5.07 1.44
CA ILE A 268 -5.66 6.17 0.82
C ILE A 268 -4.66 6.98 0.02
N SER A 269 -4.42 6.53 -1.20
CA SER A 269 -3.34 7.01 -2.05
C SER A 269 -3.74 8.29 -2.77
N ILE A 270 -2.72 9.04 -3.16
CA ILE A 270 -2.86 10.40 -3.67
C ILE A 270 -2.99 10.40 -5.20
N GLY A 271 -2.41 9.40 -5.86
CA GLY A 271 -2.51 9.23 -7.30
C GLY A 271 -1.65 10.24 -8.06
N ARG A 272 -2.17 10.79 -9.16
CA ARG A 272 -1.42 11.63 -10.11
C ARG A 272 -1.32 13.09 -9.66
N PHE A 273 -0.69 13.30 -8.50
CA PHE A 273 -0.59 14.61 -7.83
C PHE A 273 -0.05 15.70 -8.76
N ASP A 274 0.96 15.38 -9.56
CA ASP A 274 1.56 16.32 -10.50
C ASP A 274 0.66 16.69 -11.67
N GLN A 275 -0.47 16.01 -11.88
CA GLN A 275 -1.40 16.33 -12.96
C GLN A 275 -2.53 17.22 -12.46
N TYR A 276 -3.27 16.79 -11.43
CA TYR A 276 -4.44 17.55 -10.95
C TYR A 276 -4.05 18.81 -10.15
N MET A 277 -2.83 18.89 -9.62
CA MET A 277 -2.34 20.09 -8.93
C MET A 277 -1.64 21.08 -9.88
N TYR A 278 -1.22 20.63 -11.07
CA TYR A 278 -0.44 21.45 -12.01
C TYR A 278 -1.14 22.75 -12.47
N PRO A 279 -2.46 22.78 -12.73
CA PRO A 279 -3.13 24.04 -13.07
C PRO A 279 -2.98 25.13 -12.00
N TYR A 280 -3.07 24.75 -10.72
CA TYR A 280 -2.92 25.69 -9.59
C TYR A 280 -1.47 26.10 -9.40
N PHE A 281 -0.53 25.17 -9.58
CA PHE A 281 0.91 25.43 -9.55
C PHE A 281 1.30 26.46 -10.61
N LYS A 282 0.93 26.17 -11.87
CA LYS A 282 1.26 27.02 -13.01
C LYS A 282 0.66 28.41 -12.87
N LYS A 283 -0.62 28.50 -12.52
CA LYS A 283 -1.29 29.79 -12.29
C LYS A 283 -0.60 30.59 -11.19
N SER A 284 -0.20 29.95 -10.08
CA SER A 284 0.46 30.66 -8.98
C SER A 284 1.80 31.25 -9.41
N LEU A 285 2.58 30.54 -10.25
CA LEU A 285 3.80 31.10 -10.83
C LEU A 285 3.52 32.27 -11.77
N GLU A 286 2.48 32.18 -12.60
CA GLU A 286 2.03 33.27 -13.48
C GLU A 286 1.56 34.50 -12.69
N ASP A 287 0.94 34.30 -11.52
CA ASP A 287 0.53 35.33 -10.57
C ASP A 287 1.72 35.89 -9.75
N GLY A 288 2.95 35.42 -9.99
CA GLY A 288 4.18 35.93 -9.39
C GLY A 288 4.55 35.33 -8.04
N ILE A 289 3.93 34.21 -7.63
CA ILE A 289 4.35 33.48 -6.43
C ILE A 289 5.73 32.88 -6.65
N ASP A 290 6.63 33.09 -5.68
CA ASP A 290 7.99 32.56 -5.74
C ASP A 290 8.00 31.02 -5.73
N ILE A 291 8.79 30.44 -6.63
CA ILE A 291 8.97 29.00 -6.73
C ILE A 291 9.57 28.41 -5.45
N GLU A 292 10.45 29.12 -4.75
CA GLU A 292 11.03 28.62 -3.52
C GLU A 292 10.00 28.56 -2.37
N PHE A 293 9.03 29.47 -2.36
CA PHE A 293 7.89 29.38 -1.44
C PHE A 293 7.00 28.18 -1.77
N ILE A 294 6.71 27.92 -3.05
CA ILE A 294 5.98 26.71 -3.47
C ILE A 294 6.70 25.44 -3.03
N LYS A 295 8.03 25.38 -3.20
CA LYS A 295 8.84 24.26 -2.71
C LYS A 295 8.79 24.13 -1.19
N GLU A 296 8.77 25.24 -0.45
CA GLU A 296 8.59 25.21 1.00
C GLU A 296 7.21 24.65 1.42
N LEU A 297 6.12 25.02 0.73
CA LEU A 297 4.80 24.43 0.93
C LEU A 297 4.78 22.92 0.68
N LEU A 298 5.43 22.46 -0.40
CA LEU A 298 5.55 21.02 -0.69
C LEU A 298 6.38 20.29 0.37
N ARG A 299 7.48 20.88 0.87
CA ARG A 299 8.26 20.31 1.97
C ARG A 299 7.42 20.20 3.26
N CYS A 300 6.60 21.21 3.57
CA CYS A 300 5.63 21.15 4.67
C CYS A 300 4.63 20.00 4.50
N LEU A 301 4.07 19.84 3.28
CA LEU A 301 3.14 18.74 2.99
C LEU A 301 3.81 17.36 3.12
N TYR A 302 5.07 17.21 2.70
CA TYR A 302 5.82 15.97 2.89
C TYR A 302 5.97 15.60 4.38
N ILE A 303 6.21 16.59 5.25
CA ILE A 303 6.25 16.37 6.71
C ILE A 303 4.88 15.90 7.20
N LYS A 304 3.80 16.54 6.74
CA LYS A 304 2.42 16.18 7.09
C LYS A 304 2.06 14.72 6.76
N PHE A 305 2.47 14.18 5.61
CA PHE A 305 2.26 12.75 5.32
C PHE A 305 2.89 11.81 6.37
N ASN A 306 3.96 12.24 7.03
CA ASN A 306 4.66 11.48 8.06
C ASN A 306 4.16 11.77 9.49
N THR A 307 3.20 12.68 9.69
CA THR A 307 2.52 12.85 10.98
C THR A 307 1.48 11.76 11.23
N ILE A 308 1.11 10.98 10.20
CA ILE A 308 0.11 9.93 10.29
C ILE A 308 0.80 8.57 10.31
N VAL A 309 0.39 7.71 11.23
CA VAL A 309 0.78 6.30 11.30
C VAL A 309 -0.46 5.43 11.50
N ALA A 310 -0.37 4.16 11.13
CA ALA A 310 -1.43 3.19 11.37
C ALA A 310 -1.16 2.40 12.66
N LEU A 311 -2.20 2.16 13.45
CA LEU A 311 -2.17 1.23 14.58
C LEU A 311 -2.63 -0.16 14.09
N ARG A 312 -1.79 -1.18 14.30
CA ARG A 312 -2.00 -2.57 13.86
C ARG A 312 -1.70 -3.55 15.00
N SER A 313 -2.30 -4.74 14.96
CA SER A 313 -1.95 -5.86 15.84
C SER A 313 -0.51 -6.30 15.64
N THR A 314 0.06 -6.99 16.61
CA THR A 314 1.42 -7.56 16.55
C THR A 314 1.56 -8.54 15.39
N GLU A 315 0.52 -9.32 15.07
CA GLU A 315 0.52 -10.18 13.88
C GLU A 315 0.57 -9.33 12.61
N SER A 316 -0.35 -8.37 12.46
CA SER A 316 -0.48 -7.52 11.27
C SER A 316 0.75 -6.63 11.06
N ALA A 317 1.39 -6.14 12.12
CA ALA A 317 2.62 -5.34 12.05
C ALA A 317 3.79 -6.10 11.42
N LYS A 318 3.84 -7.43 11.50
CA LYS A 318 4.86 -8.25 10.80
C LYS A 318 4.68 -8.22 9.27
N TYR A 319 3.45 -8.07 8.79
CA TYR A 319 3.11 -7.96 7.37
C TYR A 319 3.25 -6.52 6.84
N PHE A 320 3.29 -5.53 7.73
CA PHE A 320 3.29 -4.09 7.40
C PHE A 320 4.22 -3.30 8.34
N ALA A 321 5.47 -3.72 8.46
CA ALA A 321 6.43 -3.15 9.40
C ALA A 321 6.89 -1.73 9.05
N GLY A 322 7.21 -0.91 10.06
CA GLY A 322 7.75 0.43 9.83
C GLY A 322 6.69 1.47 9.49
N PHE A 323 5.46 1.28 9.97
CA PHE A 323 4.34 2.22 9.85
C PHE A 323 3.98 2.69 8.43
N PRO A 324 3.91 1.80 7.41
CA PRO A 324 3.45 2.21 6.08
C PRO A 324 1.99 2.67 6.16
N THR A 325 1.73 3.89 5.70
CA THR A 325 0.38 4.45 5.57
C THR A 325 -0.17 4.36 4.16
N GLY A 326 0.69 4.28 3.13
CA GLY A 326 0.30 4.12 1.74
C GLY A 326 -0.15 5.42 1.06
N TYR A 327 0.40 6.56 1.46
CA TYR A 327 0.26 7.81 0.71
C TYR A 327 1.13 7.75 -0.55
N THR A 328 0.57 7.18 -1.62
CA THR A 328 1.32 6.96 -2.86
C THR A 328 1.02 8.04 -3.88
N ILE A 329 2.08 8.68 -4.37
CA ILE A 329 2.04 9.67 -5.45
C ILE A 329 2.71 9.06 -6.67
N VAL A 330 2.08 9.20 -7.83
CA VAL A 330 2.63 8.76 -9.12
C VAL A 330 2.82 9.97 -10.01
N LEU A 331 4.05 10.18 -10.48
CA LEU A 331 4.42 11.29 -11.36
C LEU A 331 4.54 10.83 -12.82
N GLY A 332 4.33 11.77 -13.74
CA GLY A 332 4.53 11.54 -15.18
C GLY A 332 3.54 10.54 -15.77
N GLY A 333 4.00 9.73 -16.72
CA GLY A 333 3.16 8.85 -17.53
C GLY A 333 2.66 9.52 -18.81
N VAL A 334 1.41 9.23 -19.18
CA VAL A 334 0.76 9.80 -20.38
C VAL A 334 -0.52 10.56 -20.07
N ASP A 335 -0.89 11.48 -20.96
CA ASP A 335 -2.19 12.14 -20.98
C ASP A 335 -3.28 11.25 -21.62
N GLU A 336 -4.51 11.76 -21.68
CA GLU A 336 -5.65 11.08 -22.31
C GLU A 336 -5.42 10.71 -23.79
N ASN A 337 -4.52 11.42 -24.48
CA ASN A 337 -4.16 11.23 -25.88
C ASN A 337 -2.96 10.29 -26.06
N GLY A 338 -2.33 9.84 -24.97
CA GLY A 338 -1.15 8.97 -24.99
C GLY A 338 0.18 9.72 -25.14
N ARG A 339 0.20 11.04 -24.99
CA ARG A 339 1.43 11.86 -25.03
C ARG A 339 2.05 11.94 -23.64
N ALA A 340 3.37 12.12 -23.54
CA ALA A 340 4.03 12.25 -22.24
C ALA A 340 3.45 13.41 -21.42
N SER A 341 3.13 13.16 -20.15
CA SER A 341 2.48 14.11 -19.24
C SER A 341 3.41 14.65 -18.15
N ILE A 342 4.73 14.50 -18.34
CA ILE A 342 5.74 15.02 -17.40
C ILE A 342 5.76 16.54 -17.49
N ASN A 343 5.74 17.21 -16.34
CA ASN A 343 5.73 18.66 -16.24
C ASN A 343 6.70 19.16 -15.15
N GLU A 344 6.79 20.48 -14.95
CA GLU A 344 7.69 21.10 -13.98
C GLU A 344 7.48 20.61 -12.54
N LEU A 345 6.22 20.38 -12.16
CA LEU A 345 5.88 19.85 -10.84
C LEU A 345 6.38 18.41 -10.67
N SER A 346 6.41 17.60 -11.72
CA SER A 346 7.03 16.26 -11.69
C SER A 346 8.52 16.33 -11.27
N TYR A 347 9.28 17.29 -11.81
CA TYR A 347 10.70 17.48 -11.45
C TYR A 347 10.87 18.00 -10.03
N ILE A 348 10.04 18.96 -9.62
CA ILE A 348 10.09 19.54 -8.27
C ILE A 348 9.78 18.47 -7.21
N MET A 349 8.79 17.60 -7.44
CA MET A 349 8.46 16.54 -6.48
C MET A 349 9.63 15.55 -6.28
N LEU A 350 10.40 15.27 -7.34
CA LEU A 350 11.65 14.48 -7.23
C LEU A 350 12.73 15.22 -6.42
N GLU A 351 12.86 16.54 -6.61
CA GLU A 351 13.77 17.38 -5.82
C GLU A 351 13.39 17.39 -4.34
N ILE A 352 12.11 17.62 -4.02
CA ILE A 352 11.59 17.62 -2.64
C ILE A 352 11.84 16.29 -1.94
N LEU A 353 11.65 15.16 -2.63
CA LEU A 353 11.99 13.85 -2.10
C LEU A 353 13.49 13.75 -1.74
N GLY A 354 14.36 14.22 -2.63
CA GLY A 354 15.81 14.21 -2.43
C GLY A 354 16.26 15.10 -1.27
N ASP A 355 15.56 16.19 -1.03
CA ASP A 355 15.77 17.11 0.10
C ASP A 355 15.32 16.50 1.43
N ILE A 356 14.10 15.99 1.49
CA ILE A 356 13.44 15.66 2.77
C ILE A 356 13.75 14.25 3.26
N ARG A 357 13.88 13.28 2.34
CA ARG A 357 14.25 11.88 2.62
C ARG A 357 13.47 11.25 3.77
N LEU A 358 12.15 11.45 3.79
CA LEU A 358 11.24 10.77 4.71
C LEU A 358 10.55 9.59 4.02
N PRO A 359 10.04 8.59 4.77
CA PRO A 359 9.37 7.41 4.20
C PRO A 359 8.10 7.69 3.41
N GLN A 360 7.33 8.71 3.80
CA GLN A 360 6.10 9.13 3.12
C GLN A 360 6.26 10.52 2.49
N PRO A 361 5.50 10.86 1.43
CA PRO A 361 4.68 9.96 0.63
C PRO A 361 5.57 8.97 -0.15
N ASN A 362 5.02 7.80 -0.46
CA ASN A 362 5.66 6.79 -1.29
C ASN A 362 5.63 7.27 -2.75
N LEU A 363 6.74 7.88 -3.20
CA LEU A 363 6.81 8.48 -4.53
C LEU A 363 7.09 7.44 -5.61
N SER A 364 6.42 7.60 -6.74
CA SER A 364 6.50 6.71 -7.89
C SER A 364 6.54 7.52 -9.18
N ILE A 365 7.08 6.95 -10.25
CA ILE A 365 7.04 7.51 -11.60
C ILE A 365 6.41 6.49 -12.56
N ARG A 366 5.69 6.99 -13.56
CA ARG A 366 5.25 6.22 -14.72
C ARG A 366 6.18 6.46 -15.89
N VAL A 367 6.62 5.38 -16.52
CA VAL A 367 7.54 5.39 -17.66
C VAL A 367 6.96 4.60 -18.83
N ASN A 368 7.39 4.97 -20.03
CA ASN A 368 7.11 4.30 -21.29
C ASN A 368 8.33 4.42 -22.21
N GLU A 369 8.22 3.86 -23.42
CA GLU A 369 9.32 3.92 -24.39
C GLU A 369 9.74 5.36 -24.74
N ASN A 370 8.81 6.31 -24.64
CA ASN A 370 8.94 7.72 -25.02
C ASN A 370 9.27 8.66 -23.85
N THR A 371 9.45 8.15 -22.63
CA THR A 371 9.82 8.98 -21.48
C THR A 371 11.11 9.76 -21.77
N PRO A 372 11.20 11.07 -21.51
CA PRO A 372 12.44 11.82 -21.73
C PRO A 372 13.63 11.26 -20.95
N MET A 373 14.83 11.28 -21.55
CA MET A 373 16.03 10.70 -20.92
C MET A 373 16.51 11.53 -19.72
N ASP A 374 16.40 12.84 -19.80
CA ASP A 374 16.67 13.77 -18.70
C ASP A 374 15.79 13.48 -17.47
N PHE A 375 14.51 13.17 -17.66
CA PHE A 375 13.63 12.74 -16.57
C PHE A 375 14.10 11.41 -15.94
N LEU A 376 14.50 10.43 -16.75
CA LEU A 376 15.05 9.16 -16.22
C LEU A 376 16.38 9.37 -15.48
N ILE A 377 17.23 10.28 -15.96
CA ILE A 377 18.46 10.69 -15.29
C ILE A 377 18.12 11.32 -13.93
N LYS A 378 17.18 12.26 -13.89
CA LYS A 378 16.74 12.89 -12.64
C LYS A 378 16.19 11.87 -11.65
N ALA A 379 15.32 10.96 -12.08
CA ALA A 379 14.81 9.90 -11.22
C ALA A 379 15.95 9.00 -10.69
N SER A 380 16.92 8.66 -11.54
CA SER A 380 18.09 7.86 -11.18
C SER A 380 19.01 8.55 -10.16
N GLU A 381 19.15 9.88 -10.25
CA GLU A 381 19.86 10.67 -9.24
C GLU A 381 19.21 10.56 -7.86
N ILE A 382 17.87 10.57 -7.80
CA ILE A 382 17.11 10.45 -6.55
C ILE A 382 17.17 9.02 -6.02
N ILE A 383 17.01 8.00 -6.88
CA ILE A 383 17.14 6.58 -6.50
C ILE A 383 18.49 6.30 -5.85
N ARG A 384 19.57 6.89 -6.40
CA ARG A 384 20.94 6.74 -5.87
C ARG A 384 21.08 7.20 -4.41
N LEU A 385 20.20 8.09 -3.93
CA LEU A 385 20.24 8.55 -2.53
C LEU A 385 19.88 7.45 -1.52
N GLY A 386 19.41 6.28 -1.98
CA GLY A 386 19.23 5.09 -1.15
C GLY A 386 17.92 5.04 -0.37
N THR A 387 17.01 6.00 -0.55
CA THR A 387 15.67 6.00 0.08
C THR A 387 14.73 4.93 -0.51
N GLY A 388 15.12 4.35 -1.66
CA GLY A 388 14.34 3.39 -2.42
C GLY A 388 13.19 3.96 -3.25
N MET A 389 13.14 5.29 -3.38
CA MET A 389 12.18 6.02 -4.18
C MET A 389 12.89 6.88 -5.23
N PRO A 390 12.22 7.23 -6.35
CA PRO A 390 10.90 6.76 -6.75
C PRO A 390 10.84 5.29 -7.16
N GLN A 391 9.66 4.68 -7.00
CA GLN A 391 9.28 3.44 -7.70
C GLN A 391 9.06 3.69 -9.19
N VAL A 392 9.18 2.66 -10.02
CA VAL A 392 9.05 2.80 -11.48
C VAL A 392 7.96 1.87 -12.01
N PHE A 393 6.92 2.43 -12.61
CA PHE A 393 5.78 1.71 -13.20
C PHE A 393 5.77 1.88 -14.72
N ASN A 394 5.41 0.81 -15.44
CA ASN A 394 5.54 0.76 -16.90
C ASN A 394 4.19 0.81 -17.62
N ASP A 395 3.94 1.90 -18.33
CA ASP A 395 2.70 2.12 -19.08
C ASP A 395 2.53 1.11 -20.24
N GLU A 396 3.63 0.55 -20.78
CA GLU A 396 3.62 -0.42 -21.90
C GLU A 396 2.91 -1.74 -21.56
N VAL A 397 2.71 -2.02 -20.27
CA VAL A 397 2.07 -3.24 -19.77
C VAL A 397 0.89 -2.93 -18.85
N ASN A 398 0.99 -1.90 -18.01
CA ASN A 398 -0.07 -1.56 -17.07
C ASN A 398 -1.32 -1.04 -17.78
N ILE A 399 -1.18 -0.24 -18.84
CA ILE A 399 -2.32 0.23 -19.64
C ILE A 399 -3.03 -0.96 -20.33
N PRO A 400 -2.33 -1.83 -21.09
CA PRO A 400 -2.97 -3.03 -21.65
C PRO A 400 -3.57 -3.98 -20.61
N ALA A 401 -2.96 -4.14 -19.43
CA ALA A 401 -3.50 -4.99 -18.37
C ALA A 401 -4.89 -4.51 -17.91
N PHE A 402 -5.13 -3.20 -17.89
CA PHE A 402 -6.45 -2.63 -17.62
C PHE A 402 -7.45 -2.83 -18.76
N LEU A 403 -7.00 -2.73 -20.01
CA LEU A 403 -7.86 -3.03 -21.17
C LEU A 403 -8.36 -4.47 -21.13
N ASN A 404 -7.51 -5.42 -20.71
CA ASN A 404 -7.89 -6.82 -20.48
C ASN A 404 -8.95 -6.99 -19.38
N ARG A 405 -9.18 -5.97 -18.55
CA ARG A 405 -10.23 -5.92 -17.51
C ARG A 405 -11.45 -5.10 -17.90
N GLY A 406 -11.55 -4.67 -19.16
CA GLY A 406 -12.68 -3.88 -19.64
C GLY A 406 -12.66 -2.41 -19.19
N VAL A 407 -11.53 -1.92 -18.67
CA VAL A 407 -11.34 -0.49 -18.42
C VAL A 407 -11.16 0.23 -19.75
N SER A 408 -11.75 1.43 -19.88
CA SER A 408 -11.64 2.22 -21.10
C SER A 408 -10.19 2.65 -21.35
N ILE A 409 -9.78 2.90 -22.60
CA ILE A 409 -8.44 3.39 -22.88
C ILE A 409 -8.14 4.74 -22.23
N TYR A 410 -9.15 5.61 -22.12
CA TYR A 410 -9.03 6.92 -21.49
C TYR A 410 -8.72 6.79 -20.00
N ASP A 411 -9.44 5.89 -19.31
CA ASP A 411 -9.24 5.63 -17.89
C ASP A 411 -7.95 4.86 -17.64
N ALA A 412 -7.66 3.85 -18.47
CA ALA A 412 -6.44 3.07 -18.38
C ALA A 412 -5.20 3.95 -18.54
N ARG A 413 -5.22 4.97 -19.41
CA ARG A 413 -4.12 5.95 -19.53
C ARG A 413 -3.95 6.82 -18.28
N ASP A 414 -5.00 6.98 -17.48
CA ASP A 414 -4.97 7.77 -16.24
C ASP A 414 -4.70 6.95 -14.99
N TYR A 415 -4.32 5.67 -15.13
CA TYR A 415 -4.05 4.82 -13.97
C TYR A 415 -2.99 5.41 -13.03
N ALA A 416 -3.11 5.05 -11.77
CA ALA A 416 -2.10 5.34 -10.76
C ALA A 416 -1.97 4.14 -9.81
N VAL A 417 -1.28 4.36 -8.70
CA VAL A 417 -0.86 3.32 -7.78
C VAL A 417 -1.48 3.57 -6.41
N VAL A 418 -2.05 2.52 -5.87
CA VAL A 418 -2.58 2.41 -4.52
C VAL A 418 -1.58 1.68 -3.64
N GLY A 419 -1.33 2.19 -2.43
CA GLY A 419 -0.56 1.48 -1.41
C GLY A 419 0.88 1.21 -1.83
N CYS A 420 1.18 -0.05 -2.12
CA CYS A 420 2.50 -0.49 -2.50
C CYS A 420 2.72 -0.39 -4.02
N VAL A 421 2.06 -1.28 -4.76
CA VAL A 421 2.22 -1.47 -6.21
C VAL A 421 0.88 -1.70 -6.92
N GLU A 422 -0.22 -1.59 -6.18
CA GLU A 422 -1.51 -1.95 -6.70
C GLU A 422 -1.99 -0.94 -7.72
N LEU A 423 -2.45 -1.41 -8.88
CA LEU A 423 -2.87 -0.52 -9.95
C LEU A 423 -4.35 -0.16 -9.77
N SER A 424 -4.68 1.12 -9.91
CA SER A 424 -6.06 1.60 -9.77
C SER A 424 -6.36 2.76 -10.72
N ILE A 425 -7.64 3.00 -11.02
CA ILE A 425 -8.10 4.17 -11.76
C ILE A 425 -8.54 5.23 -10.75
N PRO A 426 -7.83 6.38 -10.65
CA PRO A 426 -8.16 7.45 -9.71
C PRO A 426 -9.63 7.85 -9.78
N GLY A 427 -10.29 7.92 -8.62
CA GLY A 427 -11.66 8.39 -8.51
C GLY A 427 -12.72 7.48 -9.11
N LYS A 428 -12.37 6.32 -9.70
CA LYS A 428 -13.33 5.48 -10.46
C LYS A 428 -13.33 4.03 -10.03
N THR A 429 -12.30 3.59 -9.32
CA THR A 429 -12.16 2.21 -8.90
C THR A 429 -12.39 2.04 -7.41
N TYR A 430 -13.20 1.04 -7.07
CA TYR A 430 -13.18 0.43 -5.76
C TYR A 430 -12.61 -1.00 -5.87
N GLY A 431 -11.35 -1.16 -5.51
CA GLY A 431 -10.55 -2.30 -5.95
C GLY A 431 -10.28 -3.40 -4.94
N LEU A 432 -10.51 -3.14 -3.64
CA LEU A 432 -10.13 -4.03 -2.53
C LEU A 432 -8.80 -4.74 -2.81
N HIS A 433 -7.77 -3.93 -3.09
CA HIS A 433 -6.60 -4.40 -3.81
C HIS A 433 -5.76 -5.44 -3.05
N ASP A 434 -5.95 -5.59 -1.74
CA ASP A 434 -5.20 -6.53 -0.89
C ASP A 434 -6.17 -7.29 0.03
N ILE A 435 -7.21 -7.91 -0.54
CA ILE A 435 -8.25 -8.62 0.23
C ILE A 435 -7.82 -10.02 0.64
N ALA A 436 -6.92 -10.67 -0.11
CA ALA A 436 -6.37 -11.97 0.28
C ALA A 436 -5.03 -12.30 -0.40
N LEU A 437 -4.17 -13.00 0.35
CA LEU A 437 -2.91 -13.56 -0.14
C LEU A 437 -3.05 -15.07 -0.37
N PHE A 438 -2.41 -15.58 -1.42
CA PHE A 438 -2.42 -17.00 -1.83
C PHE A 438 -1.00 -17.56 -1.87
N ASN A 439 -0.73 -18.59 -1.08
CA ASN A 439 0.59 -19.21 -0.96
C ASN A 439 0.75 -20.39 -1.94
N LEU A 440 1.26 -20.10 -3.15
CA LEU A 440 1.47 -21.11 -4.20
C LEU A 440 2.37 -22.25 -3.73
N LEU A 441 3.41 -21.91 -2.95
CA LEU A 441 4.38 -22.91 -2.48
C LEU A 441 3.79 -23.84 -1.43
N LYS A 442 2.85 -23.37 -0.61
CA LYS A 442 2.12 -24.22 0.33
C LYS A 442 1.19 -25.21 -0.39
N VAL A 443 0.52 -24.77 -1.46
CA VAL A 443 -0.29 -25.67 -2.30
C VAL A 443 0.59 -26.73 -2.96
N PHE A 444 1.79 -26.35 -3.40
CA PHE A 444 2.78 -27.28 -3.93
C PHE A 444 3.24 -28.32 -2.89
N GLU A 445 3.59 -27.90 -1.67
CA GLU A 445 3.95 -28.81 -0.56
C GLU A 445 2.84 -29.84 -0.30
N ILE A 446 1.59 -29.37 -0.20
CA ILE A 446 0.44 -30.23 0.03
C ILE A 446 0.23 -31.21 -1.13
N THR A 447 0.34 -30.71 -2.37
CA THR A 447 0.21 -31.55 -3.57
C THR A 447 1.24 -32.67 -3.57
N LEU A 448 2.51 -32.36 -3.30
CA LEU A 448 3.55 -33.40 -3.20
C LEU A 448 3.23 -34.41 -2.11
N ARG A 449 2.87 -33.96 -0.91
CA ARG A 449 2.63 -34.84 0.23
C ARG A 449 1.42 -35.76 0.04
N GLU A 450 0.30 -35.22 -0.42
CA GLU A 450 -0.96 -35.96 -0.58
C GLU A 450 -0.97 -36.86 -1.80
N LYS A 451 -0.23 -36.48 -2.86
CA LYS A 451 -0.25 -37.17 -4.14
C LYS A 451 1.03 -37.93 -4.47
N LYS A 452 1.97 -38.08 -3.52
CA LYS A 452 3.27 -38.76 -3.75
C LYS A 452 3.17 -40.16 -4.36
N SER A 453 2.11 -40.90 -4.07
CA SER A 453 1.87 -42.25 -4.61
C SER A 453 1.12 -42.27 -5.94
N GLU A 454 0.66 -41.10 -6.42
CA GLU A 454 -0.13 -40.93 -7.63
C GLU A 454 0.60 -40.06 -8.67
N ILE A 455 1.90 -39.81 -8.54
CA ILE A 455 2.65 -38.96 -9.48
C ILE A 455 3.63 -39.84 -10.25
N ASP A 456 3.26 -40.19 -11.48
CA ASP A 456 4.08 -41.05 -12.36
C ASP A 456 4.89 -40.25 -13.40
N SER A 457 4.50 -39.00 -13.65
CA SER A 457 5.15 -38.09 -14.61
C SER A 457 5.22 -36.65 -14.10
N PHE A 458 6.07 -35.84 -14.73
CA PHE A 458 6.18 -34.42 -14.41
C PHE A 458 4.90 -33.65 -14.79
N GLU A 459 4.30 -34.02 -15.92
CA GLU A 459 3.04 -33.47 -16.41
C GLU A 459 1.90 -33.75 -15.43
N GLU A 460 1.83 -34.97 -14.89
CA GLU A 460 0.82 -35.32 -13.88
C GLU A 460 1.00 -34.53 -12.58
N LEU A 461 2.24 -34.25 -12.15
CA LEU A 461 2.49 -33.35 -11.02
C LEU A 461 1.93 -31.95 -11.29
N LEU A 462 2.20 -31.40 -12.47
CA LEU A 462 1.71 -30.07 -12.85
C LEU A 462 0.17 -30.04 -12.89
N ASP A 463 -0.47 -31.07 -13.44
CA ASP A 463 -1.93 -31.12 -13.52
C ASP A 463 -2.58 -31.22 -12.13
N LYS A 464 -2.04 -32.05 -11.23
CA LYS A 464 -2.54 -32.12 -9.84
C LYS A 464 -2.32 -30.82 -9.09
N LEU A 465 -1.16 -30.17 -9.29
CA LEU A 465 -0.87 -28.87 -8.69
C LEU A 465 -1.87 -27.81 -9.16
N LYS A 466 -2.10 -27.71 -10.47
CA LYS A 466 -3.10 -26.80 -11.06
C LYS A 466 -4.51 -27.08 -10.52
N GLY A 467 -4.90 -28.35 -10.40
CA GLY A 467 -6.17 -28.73 -9.80
C GLY A 467 -6.32 -28.26 -8.35
N ASN A 468 -5.29 -28.44 -7.52
CA ASN A 468 -5.29 -27.94 -6.14
C ASN A 468 -5.29 -26.42 -6.07
N ILE A 469 -4.54 -25.73 -6.95
CA ILE A 469 -4.60 -24.27 -7.05
C ILE A 469 -6.04 -23.83 -7.34
N SER A 470 -6.70 -24.44 -8.33
CA SER A 470 -8.08 -24.08 -8.66
C SER A 470 -9.06 -24.31 -7.50
N LYS A 471 -8.90 -25.42 -6.77
CA LYS A 471 -9.68 -25.69 -5.56
C LYS A 471 -9.52 -24.59 -4.52
N TYR A 472 -8.30 -24.23 -4.15
CA TYR A 472 -8.06 -23.28 -3.07
C TYR A 472 -8.29 -21.82 -3.50
N VAL A 473 -8.19 -21.50 -4.79
CA VAL A 473 -8.60 -20.19 -5.33
C VAL A 473 -10.09 -19.96 -5.07
N LYS A 474 -10.92 -21.00 -5.22
CA LYS A 474 -12.34 -20.92 -4.88
C LYS A 474 -12.57 -20.58 -3.40
N ASP A 475 -11.89 -21.28 -2.48
CA ASP A 475 -11.97 -20.99 -1.03
C ASP A 475 -11.55 -19.54 -0.73
N MET A 476 -10.47 -19.06 -1.34
CA MET A 476 -9.99 -17.68 -1.19
C MET A 476 -11.06 -16.66 -1.60
N ILE A 477 -11.72 -16.90 -2.73
CA ILE A 477 -12.71 -15.99 -3.31
C ILE A 477 -13.99 -15.96 -2.49
N GLU A 478 -14.46 -17.12 -2.05
CA GLU A 478 -15.63 -17.21 -1.15
C GLU A 478 -15.34 -16.47 0.17
N GLY A 479 -14.16 -16.67 0.76
CA GLY A 479 -13.75 -15.97 1.97
C GLY A 479 -13.63 -14.46 1.75
N SER A 480 -13.05 -14.04 0.63
CA SER A 480 -12.91 -12.62 0.25
C SER A 480 -14.26 -11.94 0.07
N ASN A 481 -15.24 -12.61 -0.55
CA ASN A 481 -16.59 -12.07 -0.71
C ASN A 481 -17.33 -11.90 0.64
N ILE A 482 -17.06 -12.77 1.62
CA ILE A 482 -17.61 -12.61 2.98
C ILE A 482 -16.98 -11.39 3.67
N VAL A 483 -15.67 -11.17 3.49
CA VAL A 483 -15.01 -9.95 4.00
C VAL A 483 -15.57 -8.70 3.32
N ASP A 484 -15.74 -8.72 1.99
CA ASP A 484 -16.36 -7.62 1.23
C ASP A 484 -17.77 -7.30 1.79
N MET A 485 -18.57 -8.33 2.09
CA MET A 485 -19.90 -8.16 2.70
C MET A 485 -19.81 -7.57 4.12
N ALA A 486 -18.87 -8.04 4.94
CA ALA A 486 -18.68 -7.54 6.30
C ALA A 486 -18.48 -6.02 6.32
N HIS A 487 -17.74 -5.49 5.36
CA HIS A 487 -17.55 -4.05 5.27
C HIS A 487 -18.78 -3.29 4.76
N ARG A 488 -19.52 -3.84 3.82
CA ARG A 488 -20.80 -3.24 3.40
C ARG A 488 -21.77 -3.11 4.57
N GLU A 489 -21.89 -4.16 5.38
CA GLU A 489 -22.82 -4.19 6.49
C GLU A 489 -22.31 -3.37 7.70
N CYS A 490 -21.04 -3.49 8.05
CA CYS A 490 -20.50 -2.93 9.29
C CYS A 490 -19.78 -1.59 9.12
N ALA A 491 -19.18 -1.33 7.95
CA ALA A 491 -18.23 -0.24 7.76
C ALA A 491 -18.37 0.53 6.41
N PRO A 492 -19.57 0.90 5.94
CA PRO A 492 -19.69 1.74 4.74
C PRO A 492 -19.00 3.11 4.95
N THR A 493 -18.62 3.74 3.84
CA THR A 493 -17.76 4.95 3.83
C THR A 493 -18.41 6.08 3.03
N PRO A 494 -19.50 6.68 3.53
CA PRO A 494 -20.26 7.67 2.80
C PRO A 494 -19.45 8.92 2.45
N PHE A 495 -18.48 9.33 3.27
CA PHE A 495 -17.65 10.49 2.95
C PHE A 495 -16.74 10.17 1.76
N LEU A 496 -15.95 9.08 1.83
CA LEU A 496 -15.13 8.59 0.72
C LEU A 496 -15.91 8.45 -0.59
N SER A 497 -17.13 7.93 -0.52
CA SER A 497 -18.01 7.73 -1.68
C SER A 497 -18.36 9.03 -2.43
N ASN A 498 -18.31 10.20 -1.80
CA ASN A 498 -18.48 11.49 -2.50
C ASN A 498 -17.33 11.79 -3.48
N PHE A 499 -16.20 11.12 -3.33
CA PHE A 499 -14.99 11.30 -4.14
C PHE A 499 -14.75 10.12 -5.09
N ILE A 500 -15.76 9.29 -5.30
CA ILE A 500 -15.70 8.15 -6.22
C ILE A 500 -16.85 8.28 -7.22
N ASN A 501 -16.48 8.48 -8.48
CA ASN A 501 -17.41 8.60 -9.60
C ASN A 501 -18.30 7.36 -9.68
N GLY A 502 -19.59 7.58 -9.90
CA GLY A 502 -20.64 6.56 -9.95
C GLY A 502 -21.46 6.48 -8.66
N CYS A 503 -20.90 6.81 -7.49
CA CYS A 503 -21.61 6.69 -6.21
C CYS A 503 -22.78 7.67 -6.09
N ILE A 504 -22.55 8.95 -6.35
CA ILE A 504 -23.60 9.98 -6.31
C ILE A 504 -24.61 9.77 -7.44
N GLU A 505 -24.17 9.33 -8.63
CA GLU A 505 -25.08 9.10 -9.75
C GLU A 505 -26.01 7.91 -9.52
N LYS A 506 -25.53 6.85 -8.84
CA LYS A 506 -26.32 5.65 -8.52
C LYS A 506 -27.06 5.74 -7.18
N GLY A 507 -26.68 6.68 -6.32
CA GLY A 507 -27.17 6.77 -4.95
C GLY A 507 -26.77 5.59 -4.08
N MET A 508 -25.52 5.13 -4.24
CA MET A 508 -24.99 3.93 -3.59
C MET A 508 -23.58 4.19 -3.04
N ASP A 509 -23.29 3.65 -1.86
CA ASP A 509 -21.94 3.68 -1.29
C ASP A 509 -20.96 2.84 -2.13
N VAL A 510 -19.65 3.12 -2.05
CA VAL A 510 -18.63 2.30 -2.72
C VAL A 510 -18.72 0.82 -2.32
N THR A 511 -19.06 0.52 -1.06
CA THR A 511 -19.19 -0.85 -0.55
C THR A 511 -20.38 -1.62 -1.13
N GLU A 512 -21.35 -0.90 -1.69
CA GLU A 512 -22.52 -1.44 -2.39
C GLU A 512 -22.30 -1.58 -3.91
N GLY A 513 -21.16 -1.11 -4.44
CA GLY A 513 -20.86 -1.13 -5.88
C GLY A 513 -21.12 0.19 -6.61
N GLY A 514 -21.18 1.31 -5.87
CA GLY A 514 -21.37 2.64 -6.43
C GLY A 514 -20.30 3.04 -7.47
N ALA A 515 -19.05 2.62 -7.28
CA ALA A 515 -17.94 2.94 -8.19
C ALA A 515 -18.19 2.50 -9.65
N ILE A 516 -17.56 3.18 -10.62
CA ILE A 516 -17.58 2.78 -12.04
C ILE A 516 -16.94 1.40 -12.22
N TYR A 517 -15.76 1.20 -11.63
CA TYR A 517 -15.02 -0.05 -11.67
C TYR A 517 -14.99 -0.68 -10.28
N ASN A 518 -15.49 -1.91 -10.18
CA ASN A 518 -15.43 -2.70 -8.96
C ASN A 518 -14.50 -3.89 -9.20
N PHE A 519 -13.45 -4.00 -8.38
CA PHE A 519 -12.53 -5.14 -8.42
C PHE A 519 -12.32 -5.71 -7.01
N SER A 520 -11.74 -6.90 -6.96
CA SER A 520 -11.19 -7.50 -5.73
C SER A 520 -9.79 -8.04 -6.03
N GLY A 521 -8.76 -7.46 -5.43
CA GLY A 521 -7.36 -7.79 -5.68
C GLY A 521 -6.83 -8.88 -4.78
N VAL A 522 -6.29 -9.96 -5.37
CA VAL A 522 -5.73 -11.12 -4.64
C VAL A 522 -4.33 -11.47 -5.16
N GLN A 523 -3.42 -11.87 -4.26
CA GLN A 523 -1.99 -11.97 -4.57
C GLN A 523 -1.52 -13.42 -4.60
N GLY A 524 -0.93 -13.86 -5.72
CA GLY A 524 -0.21 -15.13 -5.82
C GLY A 524 1.25 -14.96 -5.41
N ILE A 525 1.68 -15.66 -4.36
CA ILE A 525 3.01 -15.55 -3.75
C ILE A 525 3.78 -16.87 -3.86
N GLY A 526 5.09 -16.77 -4.15
CA GLY A 526 6.02 -17.91 -4.15
C GLY A 526 6.33 -18.46 -5.54
N ALA A 527 5.97 -17.75 -6.61
CA ALA A 527 6.23 -18.19 -7.99
C ALA A 527 7.72 -18.44 -8.29
N PRO A 528 8.69 -17.61 -7.85
CA PRO A 528 10.12 -17.88 -8.04
C PRO A 528 10.59 -19.19 -7.39
N ASN A 529 10.23 -19.42 -6.12
CA ASN A 529 10.55 -20.66 -5.41
C ASN A 529 9.93 -21.89 -6.07
N LEU A 530 8.70 -21.73 -6.57
CA LEU A 530 7.99 -22.79 -7.28
C LEU A 530 8.67 -23.12 -8.61
N SER A 531 9.09 -22.11 -9.38
CA SER A 531 9.86 -22.26 -10.62
C SER A 531 11.10 -23.12 -10.40
N ASP A 532 11.91 -22.74 -9.40
CA ASP A 532 13.14 -23.46 -9.04
C ASP A 532 12.85 -24.88 -8.58
N SER A 533 11.82 -25.06 -7.76
CA SER A 533 11.45 -26.37 -7.20
C SER A 533 10.96 -27.34 -8.28
N LEU A 534 10.09 -26.87 -9.18
CA LEU A 534 9.59 -27.66 -10.30
C LEU A 534 10.72 -28.06 -11.25
N TYR A 535 11.65 -27.14 -11.53
CA TYR A 535 12.80 -27.45 -12.37
C TYR A 535 13.69 -28.53 -11.74
N VAL A 536 13.97 -28.43 -10.43
CA VAL A 536 14.73 -29.46 -9.71
C VAL A 536 14.04 -30.81 -9.79
N ILE A 537 12.71 -30.88 -9.61
CA ILE A 537 11.97 -32.13 -9.73
C ILE A 537 12.06 -32.69 -11.16
N LYS A 538 11.79 -31.84 -12.16
CA LYS A 538 11.86 -32.24 -13.57
C LYS A 538 13.20 -32.91 -13.89
N LYS A 539 14.31 -32.25 -13.50
CA LYS A 539 15.66 -32.78 -13.73
C LYS A 539 15.99 -33.97 -12.83
N ALA A 540 15.95 -33.80 -11.51
CA ALA A 540 16.47 -34.80 -10.58
C ALA A 540 15.61 -36.07 -10.50
N VAL A 541 14.29 -35.95 -10.63
CA VAL A 541 13.36 -37.08 -10.46
C VAL A 541 13.05 -37.74 -11.80
N PHE A 542 12.64 -36.97 -12.80
CA PHE A 542 12.08 -37.54 -14.03
C PHE A 542 13.11 -37.72 -15.15
N GLU A 543 14.04 -36.79 -15.34
CA GLU A 543 15.06 -36.87 -16.40
C GLU A 543 16.31 -37.66 -15.95
N GLU A 544 16.97 -37.22 -14.86
CA GLU A 544 18.21 -37.82 -14.34
C GLU A 544 17.95 -39.08 -13.50
N LYS A 545 16.74 -39.24 -12.97
CA LYS A 545 16.35 -40.34 -12.06
C LYS A 545 17.31 -40.53 -10.88
N LEU A 546 17.80 -39.42 -10.33
CA LEU A 546 18.71 -39.37 -9.19
C LEU A 546 18.03 -39.79 -7.88
N ILE A 547 16.74 -39.47 -7.75
CA ILE A 547 15.91 -39.73 -6.57
C ILE A 547 14.47 -39.94 -7.03
N THR A 548 13.72 -40.81 -6.38
CA THR A 548 12.28 -40.98 -6.65
C THR A 548 11.45 -39.85 -6.03
N ILE A 549 10.23 -39.63 -6.51
CA ILE A 549 9.32 -38.62 -5.94
C ILE A 549 9.02 -38.90 -4.46
N LYS A 550 8.93 -40.18 -4.09
CA LYS A 550 8.70 -40.62 -2.71
C LYS A 550 9.90 -40.31 -1.82
N GLU A 551 11.09 -40.71 -2.23
CA GLU A 551 12.32 -40.40 -1.49
C GLU A 551 12.54 -38.90 -1.36
N LEU A 552 12.29 -38.12 -2.43
CA LEU A 552 12.37 -36.67 -2.37
C LEU A 552 11.41 -36.12 -1.30
N THR A 553 10.16 -36.58 -1.30
CA THR A 553 9.18 -36.13 -0.30
C THR A 553 9.63 -36.44 1.13
N ASP A 554 10.16 -37.64 1.36
CA ASP A 554 10.66 -38.04 2.69
C ASP A 554 11.88 -37.18 3.11
N VAL A 555 12.76 -36.81 2.17
CA VAL A 555 13.89 -35.88 2.41
C VAL A 555 13.40 -34.47 2.75
N LEU A 556 12.34 -33.99 2.12
CA LEU A 556 11.77 -32.67 2.42
C LEU A 556 11.06 -32.67 3.78
N GLU A 557 10.34 -33.76 4.12
CA GLU A 557 9.69 -33.94 5.41
C GLU A 557 10.71 -33.97 6.57
N SER A 558 11.89 -34.55 6.35
CA SER A 558 13.01 -34.53 7.31
C SER A 558 13.84 -33.24 7.26
N ASN A 559 13.44 -32.23 6.49
CA ASN A 559 14.18 -30.97 6.34
C ASN A 559 15.64 -31.18 5.91
N TYR A 560 15.88 -32.08 4.94
CA TYR A 560 17.20 -32.45 4.45
C TYR A 560 18.13 -33.09 5.49
N GLU A 561 17.60 -33.60 6.60
CA GLU A 561 18.41 -34.29 7.62
C GLU A 561 19.20 -35.45 7.00
N GLY A 562 20.53 -35.43 7.18
CA GLY A 562 21.45 -36.42 6.60
C GLY A 562 21.60 -36.36 5.07
N LYS A 563 21.08 -35.31 4.41
CA LYS A 563 21.03 -35.15 2.93
C LYS A 563 21.50 -33.77 2.47
N GLU A 564 22.45 -33.17 3.18
CA GLU A 564 22.99 -31.84 2.84
C GLU A 564 23.74 -31.86 1.50
N ASP A 565 24.38 -32.97 1.15
CA ASP A 565 25.02 -33.18 -0.15
C ASP A 565 24.03 -33.05 -1.31
N LEU A 566 22.85 -33.69 -1.17
CA LEU A 566 21.76 -33.60 -2.12
C LEU A 566 21.20 -32.17 -2.20
N ARG A 567 21.02 -31.52 -1.04
CA ARG A 567 20.56 -30.12 -0.98
C ARG A 567 21.53 -29.20 -1.71
N GLN A 568 22.83 -29.31 -1.44
CA GLN A 568 23.86 -28.52 -2.12
C GLN A 568 23.91 -28.81 -3.62
N ARG A 569 23.68 -30.05 -4.04
CA ARG A 569 23.52 -30.38 -5.46
C ARG A 569 22.30 -29.67 -6.07
N PHE A 570 21.15 -29.67 -5.40
CA PHE A 570 19.95 -28.98 -5.88
C PHE A 570 20.15 -27.46 -6.01
N ILE A 571 20.90 -26.88 -5.09
CA ILE A 571 21.23 -25.45 -5.03
C ILE A 571 22.18 -25.05 -6.16
N ASN A 572 23.22 -25.84 -6.41
CA ASN A 572 24.36 -25.41 -7.23
C ASN A 572 24.42 -26.03 -8.62
N LYS A 573 23.86 -27.23 -8.83
CA LYS A 573 23.92 -27.91 -10.13
C LYS A 573 22.86 -27.41 -11.11
N TYR A 574 21.67 -27.10 -10.61
CA TYR A 574 20.54 -26.72 -11.47
C TYR A 574 20.44 -25.20 -11.59
N PRO A 575 20.19 -24.66 -12.80
CA PRO A 575 19.89 -23.24 -12.98
C PRO A 575 18.67 -22.82 -12.14
N LYS A 576 18.60 -21.51 -11.89
CA LYS A 576 17.59 -20.88 -11.05
C LYS A 576 16.92 -19.73 -11.80
N TYR A 577 15.67 -19.46 -11.47
CA TYR A 577 14.91 -18.32 -11.94
C TYR A 577 15.67 -17.01 -11.67
N GLY A 578 15.58 -16.05 -12.59
CA GLY A 578 16.33 -14.79 -12.53
C GLY A 578 17.69 -14.80 -13.24
N ASN A 579 18.01 -15.87 -13.97
CA ASN A 579 19.29 -16.03 -14.68
C ASN A 579 19.16 -16.12 -16.19
N ASP A 580 18.00 -15.74 -16.75
CA ASP A 580 17.68 -15.82 -18.19
C ASP A 580 17.73 -17.27 -18.74
N VAL A 581 17.11 -18.22 -18.03
CA VAL A 581 17.05 -19.63 -18.43
C VAL A 581 15.60 -20.01 -18.72
N ASP A 582 15.25 -20.06 -20.01
CA ASP A 582 13.88 -20.29 -20.49
C ASP A 582 13.18 -21.48 -19.83
N GLU A 583 13.84 -22.62 -19.74
CA GLU A 583 13.25 -23.83 -19.17
C GLU A 583 12.89 -23.68 -17.68
N VAL A 584 13.64 -22.88 -16.93
CA VAL A 584 13.33 -22.59 -15.51
C VAL A 584 12.25 -21.53 -15.44
N ASP A 585 12.39 -20.44 -16.20
CA ASP A 585 11.54 -19.26 -16.13
C ASP A 585 10.09 -19.56 -16.59
N TYR A 586 9.92 -20.42 -17.59
CA TYR A 586 8.59 -20.78 -18.10
C TYR A 586 7.78 -21.67 -17.15
N LEU A 587 8.42 -22.44 -16.25
CA LEU A 587 7.69 -23.25 -15.28
C LEU A 587 6.93 -22.39 -14.26
N GLY A 588 7.58 -21.36 -13.71
CA GLY A 588 6.93 -20.40 -12.83
C GLY A 588 5.87 -19.58 -13.55
N SER A 589 6.16 -19.17 -14.80
CA SER A 589 5.22 -18.47 -15.68
C SER A 589 3.93 -19.27 -15.91
N GLU A 590 4.04 -20.56 -16.20
CA GLU A 590 2.90 -21.43 -16.47
C GLU A 590 1.97 -21.57 -15.26
N VAL A 591 2.53 -21.82 -14.07
CA VAL A 591 1.71 -22.01 -12.86
C VAL A 591 1.11 -20.69 -12.36
N LEU A 592 1.86 -19.58 -12.42
CA LEU A 592 1.33 -18.27 -12.08
C LEU A 592 0.21 -17.86 -13.05
N SER A 593 0.37 -18.15 -14.35
CA SER A 593 -0.68 -17.90 -15.35
C SER A 593 -1.94 -18.72 -15.08
N HIS A 594 -1.79 -19.98 -14.64
CA HIS A 594 -2.94 -20.81 -14.24
C HIS A 594 -3.68 -20.20 -13.05
N TYR A 595 -2.96 -19.80 -11.99
CA TYR A 595 -3.56 -19.08 -10.86
C TYR A 595 -4.31 -17.83 -11.32
N CYS A 596 -3.68 -17.00 -12.16
CA CYS A 596 -4.29 -15.76 -12.63
C CYS A 596 -5.58 -16.03 -13.41
N ARG A 597 -5.53 -16.93 -14.40
CA ARG A 597 -6.71 -17.28 -15.22
C ARG A 597 -7.82 -17.93 -14.41
N GLU A 598 -7.49 -18.63 -13.33
CA GLU A 598 -8.50 -19.16 -12.42
C GLU A 598 -9.21 -18.02 -11.68
N VAL A 599 -8.46 -17.10 -11.08
CA VAL A 599 -9.00 -15.94 -10.34
C VAL A 599 -9.99 -15.14 -11.21
N GLU A 600 -9.67 -14.96 -12.49
CA GLU A 600 -10.45 -14.17 -13.45
C GLU A 600 -11.86 -14.72 -13.74
N LYS A 601 -12.13 -15.99 -13.42
CA LYS A 601 -13.45 -16.60 -13.64
C LYS A 601 -14.51 -16.07 -12.69
N TYR A 602 -14.11 -15.39 -11.61
CA TYR A 602 -14.99 -15.08 -10.50
C TYR A 602 -15.38 -13.59 -10.42
N LYS A 603 -16.59 -13.36 -9.91
CA LYS A 603 -17.17 -12.04 -9.68
C LYS A 603 -17.18 -11.73 -8.19
N ASN A 604 -17.15 -10.44 -7.84
CA ASN A 604 -17.36 -9.99 -6.47
C ASN A 604 -18.82 -9.56 -6.25
N ILE A 605 -19.17 -9.34 -4.98
CA ILE A 605 -20.54 -8.99 -4.56
C ILE A 605 -20.98 -7.58 -4.96
N ARG A 606 -20.08 -6.77 -5.54
CA ARG A 606 -20.30 -5.39 -6.01
C ARG A 606 -20.57 -5.33 -7.52
N GLY A 607 -20.72 -6.49 -8.18
CA GLY A 607 -20.93 -6.60 -9.63
C GLY A 607 -19.64 -6.55 -10.46
N GLY A 608 -18.48 -6.57 -9.79
CA GLY A 608 -17.15 -6.51 -10.36
C GLY A 608 -16.49 -7.87 -10.58
N THR A 609 -15.19 -7.87 -10.91
CA THR A 609 -14.37 -9.08 -11.09
C THR A 609 -13.24 -9.17 -10.07
N PHE A 610 -12.84 -10.39 -9.73
CA PHE A 610 -11.55 -10.59 -9.08
C PHE A 610 -10.41 -10.33 -10.08
N GLN A 611 -9.29 -9.81 -9.57
CA GLN A 611 -8.09 -9.61 -10.36
C GLN A 611 -6.84 -10.09 -9.61
N PRO A 612 -5.95 -10.82 -10.28
CA PRO A 612 -4.75 -11.32 -9.65
C PRO A 612 -3.64 -10.27 -9.62
N GLY A 613 -2.78 -10.36 -8.62
CA GLY A 613 -1.51 -9.68 -8.51
C GLY A 613 -0.40 -10.63 -8.04
N SER A 614 0.83 -10.14 -8.01
CA SER A 614 1.97 -10.90 -7.46
C SER A 614 2.95 -9.96 -6.76
N TYR A 615 2.69 -9.70 -5.49
CA TYR A 615 3.56 -8.94 -4.59
C TYR A 615 3.38 -9.45 -3.16
N THR A 616 4.36 -9.19 -2.30
CA THR A 616 4.40 -9.79 -0.94
C THR A 616 4.21 -8.79 0.18
N VAL A 617 4.47 -7.49 -0.02
CA VAL A 617 4.81 -6.60 1.11
C VAL A 617 5.91 -7.29 1.94
N SER A 618 5.75 -7.53 3.25
CA SER A 618 6.65 -8.41 4.02
C SER A 618 6.08 -9.82 4.27
N ALA A 619 4.98 -10.21 3.62
CA ALA A 619 4.31 -11.50 3.81
C ALA A 619 5.14 -12.73 3.39
N HIS A 620 6.19 -12.57 2.57
CA HIS A 620 7.07 -13.68 2.18
C HIS A 620 7.76 -14.33 3.39
N ILE A 621 7.94 -13.60 4.49
CA ILE A 621 8.50 -14.12 5.74
C ILE A 621 7.48 -15.02 6.47
N PRO A 622 6.31 -14.52 6.95
CA PRO A 622 5.36 -15.35 7.66
C PRO A 622 4.72 -16.46 6.80
N LEU A 623 4.52 -16.23 5.50
CA LEU A 623 4.06 -17.28 4.60
C LEU A 623 5.15 -18.35 4.38
N GLY A 624 6.42 -17.96 4.31
CA GLY A 624 7.55 -18.90 4.25
C GLY A 624 7.73 -19.73 5.51
N ALA A 625 7.48 -19.13 6.68
CA ALA A 625 7.50 -19.80 7.98
C ALA A 625 6.50 -20.98 8.05
N ALA A 626 5.41 -20.92 7.29
CA ALA A 626 4.38 -21.96 7.23
C ALA A 626 4.67 -23.09 6.22
N VAL A 627 5.75 -22.97 5.43
CA VAL A 627 6.09 -23.92 4.37
C VAL A 627 7.24 -24.85 4.82
N GLY A 628 7.09 -26.14 4.53
CA GLY A 628 8.11 -27.18 4.71
C GLY A 628 9.39 -26.92 3.90
N ALA A 629 10.37 -27.82 3.94
CA ALA A 629 11.53 -27.71 3.04
C ALA A 629 11.08 -27.91 1.58
N THR A 630 11.78 -27.28 0.63
CA THR A 630 11.39 -27.34 -0.80
C THR A 630 12.55 -27.75 -1.71
N PRO A 631 12.27 -28.35 -2.89
CA PRO A 631 13.31 -28.86 -3.81
C PRO A 631 14.29 -27.80 -4.33
N ASP A 632 13.92 -26.52 -4.31
CA ASP A 632 14.85 -25.41 -4.61
C ASP A 632 16.05 -25.34 -3.66
N GLY A 633 16.01 -26.08 -2.55
CA GLY A 633 17.04 -26.19 -1.52
C GLY A 633 16.77 -25.31 -0.31
N ARG A 634 15.61 -24.65 -0.26
CA ARG A 634 15.15 -23.86 0.88
C ARG A 634 14.73 -24.79 2.03
N MET A 635 15.17 -24.45 3.24
CA MET A 635 14.84 -25.20 4.46
C MET A 635 13.44 -24.85 4.97
N LYS A 636 12.88 -25.74 5.79
CA LYS A 636 11.59 -25.53 6.47
C LYS A 636 11.62 -24.23 7.27
N GLY A 637 10.57 -23.43 7.09
CA GLY A 637 10.38 -22.17 7.79
C GLY A 637 11.23 -21.00 7.30
N GLU A 638 12.11 -21.19 6.31
CA GLU A 638 12.79 -20.07 5.67
C GLU A 638 11.79 -19.23 4.84
N GLN A 639 12.11 -17.95 4.68
CA GLN A 639 11.31 -17.01 3.90
C GLN A 639 11.17 -17.44 2.44
N LEU A 640 10.08 -17.01 1.81
CA LEU A 640 9.90 -17.08 0.36
C LEU A 640 10.70 -15.97 -0.33
N ALA A 641 10.77 -16.04 -1.66
CA ALA A 641 11.27 -14.93 -2.47
C ALA A 641 10.43 -13.66 -2.24
N ASP A 642 11.10 -12.51 -2.19
CA ASP A 642 10.47 -11.23 -1.87
C ASP A 642 9.87 -10.58 -3.12
N GLY A 643 8.98 -9.61 -2.90
CA GLY A 643 8.37 -8.84 -3.98
C GLY A 643 7.41 -9.63 -4.88
N GLY A 644 7.24 -10.94 -4.68
CA GLY A 644 6.35 -11.76 -5.51
C GLY A 644 7.04 -12.27 -6.79
N LEU A 645 7.79 -11.42 -7.50
CA LEU A 645 8.50 -11.79 -8.74
C LEU A 645 10.04 -11.74 -8.64
N SER A 646 10.61 -11.30 -7.52
CA SER A 646 12.07 -11.22 -7.38
C SER A 646 12.66 -12.63 -7.29
N PRO A 647 13.86 -12.88 -7.84
CA PRO A 647 14.55 -14.14 -7.64
C PRO A 647 14.77 -14.44 -6.15
N MET A 648 14.80 -15.73 -5.79
CA MET A 648 15.14 -16.11 -4.43
C MET A 648 16.56 -15.62 -4.08
N VAL A 649 16.73 -15.12 -2.85
CA VAL A 649 17.97 -14.46 -2.42
C VAL A 649 19.21 -15.32 -2.72
N GLY A 650 20.19 -14.72 -3.40
CA GLY A 650 21.45 -15.35 -3.78
C GLY A 650 21.36 -16.35 -4.95
N ARG A 651 20.21 -16.44 -5.62
CA ARG A 651 20.02 -17.34 -6.78
C ARG A 651 20.26 -16.67 -8.12
N ASP A 652 20.13 -15.36 -8.18
CA ASP A 652 20.38 -14.48 -9.32
C ASP A 652 21.88 -14.17 -9.47
N LYS A 653 22.58 -14.95 -10.29
CA LYS A 653 24.05 -14.90 -10.47
C LYS A 653 24.49 -14.26 -11.79
N ASN A 654 23.58 -14.06 -12.74
CA ASN A 654 23.88 -13.53 -14.09
C ASN A 654 23.61 -12.02 -14.23
N GLY A 655 23.49 -11.30 -13.11
CA GLY A 655 23.34 -9.85 -13.09
C GLY A 655 21.92 -9.34 -13.35
N PRO A 656 21.68 -8.03 -13.13
CA PRO A 656 20.33 -7.46 -13.06
C PRO A 656 19.61 -7.46 -14.43
N THR A 657 20.33 -7.47 -15.55
CA THR A 657 19.72 -7.61 -16.88
C THR A 657 19.14 -9.00 -17.10
N ALA A 658 19.79 -10.06 -16.61
CA ALA A 658 19.25 -11.42 -16.68
C ALA A 658 17.97 -11.53 -15.84
N VAL A 659 17.94 -10.87 -14.68
CA VAL A 659 16.73 -10.76 -13.84
C VAL A 659 15.58 -10.13 -14.62
N LEU A 660 15.78 -8.98 -15.28
CA LEU A 660 14.74 -8.35 -16.09
C LEU A 660 14.21 -9.31 -17.18
N LYS A 661 15.11 -10.02 -17.87
CA LYS A 661 14.71 -10.96 -18.91
C LYS A 661 13.91 -12.14 -18.37
N SER A 662 14.31 -12.74 -17.26
CA SER A 662 13.54 -13.81 -16.61
C SER A 662 12.14 -13.33 -16.23
N VAL A 663 12.02 -12.15 -15.62
CA VAL A 663 10.72 -11.57 -15.23
C VAL A 663 9.86 -11.24 -16.46
N SER A 664 10.48 -10.83 -17.58
CA SER A 664 9.76 -10.52 -18.84
C SER A 664 9.11 -11.74 -19.50
N LYS A 665 9.51 -12.96 -19.13
CA LYS A 665 8.93 -14.22 -19.64
C LYS A 665 7.61 -14.59 -18.93
N LEU A 666 7.25 -13.86 -17.88
CA LEU A 666 5.94 -13.96 -17.25
C LEU A 666 4.89 -13.26 -18.12
N ASP A 667 3.65 -13.76 -18.10
CA ASP A 667 2.51 -13.06 -18.69
C ASP A 667 2.07 -11.90 -17.79
N ASN A 668 2.88 -10.83 -17.82
CA ASN A 668 2.75 -9.62 -16.99
C ASN A 668 1.40 -8.87 -17.22
N TYR A 669 0.63 -9.23 -18.25
CA TYR A 669 -0.68 -8.65 -18.52
C TYR A 669 -1.79 -9.25 -17.65
N LEU A 670 -1.58 -10.45 -17.11
CA LEU A 670 -2.58 -11.13 -16.28
C LEU A 670 -2.65 -10.51 -14.87
N THR A 671 -1.52 -10.07 -14.32
CA THR A 671 -1.41 -9.48 -12.98
C THR A 671 -1.88 -8.02 -12.95
N SER A 672 -3.12 -7.76 -13.38
CA SER A 672 -3.68 -6.41 -13.49
C SER A 672 -3.88 -5.70 -12.14
N ASN A 673 -3.86 -6.43 -11.02
CA ASN A 673 -3.83 -5.82 -9.70
C ASN A 673 -2.44 -5.26 -9.33
N GLY A 674 -1.39 -5.62 -10.07
CA GLY A 674 -0.01 -5.21 -9.84
C GLY A 674 0.92 -6.37 -9.50
N SER A 675 2.20 -6.20 -9.81
CA SER A 675 3.29 -7.11 -9.43
C SER A 675 4.52 -6.33 -8.98
N LEU A 676 5.50 -6.99 -8.35
CA LEU A 676 6.65 -6.29 -7.80
C LEU A 676 7.98 -7.00 -8.09
N LEU A 677 8.97 -6.22 -8.49
CA LEU A 677 10.37 -6.64 -8.62
C LEU A 677 11.26 -5.76 -7.75
N ASN A 678 11.97 -6.38 -6.80
CA ASN A 678 13.03 -5.75 -6.03
C ASN A 678 14.39 -5.95 -6.71
N VAL A 679 15.17 -4.87 -6.81
CA VAL A 679 16.56 -4.91 -7.28
C VAL A 679 17.42 -4.13 -6.28
N LYS A 680 18.56 -4.67 -5.84
CA LYS A 680 19.50 -3.93 -4.99
C LYS A 680 20.82 -3.70 -5.73
N PHE A 681 21.30 -2.46 -5.72
CA PHE A 681 22.59 -2.06 -6.26
C PHE A 681 23.53 -1.62 -5.13
N SER A 682 24.82 -1.89 -5.30
CA SER A 682 25.84 -1.26 -4.46
C SER A 682 25.88 0.26 -4.73
N PRO A 683 26.18 1.12 -3.73
CA PRO A 683 26.34 2.55 -3.97
C PRO A 683 27.40 2.87 -5.03
N GLN A 684 28.48 2.08 -5.08
CA GLN A 684 29.57 2.22 -6.05
C GLN A 684 29.10 1.97 -7.50
N ALA A 685 28.14 1.07 -7.71
CA ALA A 685 27.59 0.81 -9.04
C ALA A 685 26.91 2.05 -9.65
N LEU A 686 26.42 2.97 -8.81
CA LEU A 686 25.72 4.19 -9.20
C LEU A 686 26.56 5.46 -9.00
N GLU A 687 27.86 5.30 -8.75
CA GLU A 687 28.77 6.43 -8.54
C GLU A 687 28.98 7.24 -9.83
N GLY A 688 29.05 8.56 -9.68
CA GLY A 688 29.25 9.48 -10.80
C GLY A 688 28.09 9.53 -11.81
N PHE A 689 28.30 10.27 -12.90
CA PHE A 689 27.28 10.43 -13.95
C PHE A 689 27.09 9.16 -14.79
N GLU A 690 28.16 8.38 -15.03
CA GLU A 690 28.05 7.13 -15.78
C GLU A 690 27.22 6.07 -15.04
N GLY A 691 27.33 5.96 -13.72
CA GLY A 691 26.47 5.08 -12.91
C GLY A 691 24.99 5.47 -13.01
N ILE A 692 24.68 6.77 -12.94
CA ILE A 692 23.33 7.31 -13.16
C ILE A 692 22.81 6.96 -14.55
N LYS A 693 23.64 7.15 -15.59
CA LYS A 693 23.28 6.87 -16.98
C LYS A 693 23.00 5.38 -17.21
N LYS A 694 23.77 4.48 -16.57
CA LYS A 694 23.51 3.03 -16.58
C LYS A 694 22.16 2.69 -15.96
N LEU A 695 21.81 3.29 -14.82
CA LEU A 695 20.49 3.09 -14.19
C LEU A 695 19.34 3.63 -15.05
N ALA A 696 19.49 4.81 -15.66
CA ALA A 696 18.51 5.34 -16.59
C ALA A 696 18.31 4.41 -17.82
N GLY A 697 19.41 3.83 -18.34
CA GLY A 697 19.37 2.80 -19.38
C GLY A 697 18.70 1.50 -18.92
N PHE A 698 18.94 1.07 -17.67
CA PHE A 698 18.29 -0.07 -17.07
C PHE A 698 16.77 0.12 -16.97
N ILE A 699 16.31 1.30 -16.52
CA ILE A 699 14.88 1.66 -16.47
C ILE A 699 14.26 1.65 -17.88
N ARG A 700 14.99 2.13 -18.90
CA ARG A 700 14.54 2.06 -20.29
C ARG A 700 14.37 0.61 -20.76
N ALA A 701 15.33 -0.26 -20.43
CA ALA A 701 15.28 -1.68 -20.78
C ALA A 701 14.11 -2.38 -20.08
N PHE A 702 13.89 -2.10 -18.80
CA PHE A 702 12.72 -2.53 -18.03
C PHE A 702 11.41 -2.18 -18.74
N SER A 703 11.28 -0.94 -19.21
CA SER A 703 10.07 -0.50 -19.92
C SER A 703 9.83 -1.30 -21.21
N ARG A 704 10.88 -1.44 -22.03
CA ARG A 704 10.84 -2.20 -23.30
C ARG A 704 10.57 -3.69 -23.11
N LEU A 705 11.00 -4.25 -21.99
CA LEU A 705 10.73 -5.65 -21.60
C LEU A 705 9.33 -5.85 -21.01
N LYS A 706 8.50 -4.79 -20.93
CA LYS A 706 7.09 -4.87 -20.55
C LYS A 706 6.85 -5.49 -19.16
N ILE A 707 7.77 -5.21 -18.24
CA ILE A 707 7.64 -5.59 -16.83
C ILE A 707 6.84 -4.50 -16.12
N GLN A 708 5.91 -4.85 -15.23
CA GLN A 708 4.95 -3.90 -14.66
C GLN A 708 5.56 -2.85 -13.74
N HIS A 709 6.48 -3.28 -12.87
CA HIS A 709 7.04 -2.45 -11.82
C HIS A 709 8.44 -2.91 -11.41
N VAL A 710 9.32 -1.96 -11.09
CA VAL A 710 10.63 -2.19 -10.47
C VAL A 710 10.93 -1.11 -9.43
N GLN A 711 11.59 -1.52 -8.35
CA GLN A 711 12.08 -0.62 -7.31
C GLN A 711 13.47 -1.02 -6.83
N PHE A 712 14.18 -0.07 -6.21
CA PHE A 712 15.60 -0.19 -5.96
C PHE A 712 15.95 -0.04 -4.48
N ASN A 713 16.94 -0.80 -4.01
CA ASN A 713 17.74 -0.43 -2.83
C ASN A 713 19.13 -0.01 -3.31
N VAL A 714 19.66 1.10 -2.81
CA VAL A 714 21.02 1.58 -3.11
C VAL A 714 21.74 1.80 -1.79
N ILE A 715 22.19 0.70 -1.20
CA ILE A 715 22.81 0.70 0.12
C ILE A 715 23.66 -0.57 0.30
N SER A 716 24.80 -0.44 0.96
CA SER A 716 25.68 -1.58 1.22
C SER A 716 25.19 -2.40 2.42
N ALA A 717 25.43 -3.72 2.39
CA ALA A 717 25.19 -4.58 3.54
C ALA A 717 26.01 -4.17 4.78
N GLU A 718 27.19 -3.58 4.61
CA GLU A 718 28.02 -3.07 5.70
C GLU A 718 27.35 -1.89 6.42
N THR A 719 26.83 -0.90 5.68
CA THR A 719 26.10 0.24 6.24
C THR A 719 24.89 -0.21 7.06
N LEU A 720 24.15 -1.20 6.56
CA LEU A 720 22.99 -1.74 7.28
C LEU A 720 23.40 -2.45 8.57
N ARG A 721 24.46 -3.27 8.56
CA ARG A 721 24.98 -3.92 9.78
C ARG A 721 25.51 -2.90 10.79
N GLU A 722 26.12 -1.82 10.32
CA GLU A 722 26.57 -0.73 11.20
C GLU A 722 25.37 -0.01 11.83
N ALA A 723 24.29 0.19 11.07
CA ALA A 723 23.04 0.73 11.60
C ALA A 723 22.36 -0.18 12.63
N GLN A 724 22.55 -1.51 12.54
CA GLN A 724 22.11 -2.44 13.60
C GLN A 724 22.92 -2.28 14.89
N ARG A 725 24.23 -2.04 14.79
CA ARG A 725 25.13 -1.89 15.95
C ARG A 725 25.01 -0.53 16.62
N HIS A 726 24.82 0.51 15.82
CA HIS A 726 24.82 1.91 16.25
C HIS A 726 23.56 2.67 15.79
N PRO A 727 22.36 2.21 16.17
CA PRO A 727 21.10 2.78 15.67
C PRO A 727 20.96 4.28 15.95
N GLU A 728 21.58 4.80 17.01
CA GLU A 728 21.60 6.23 17.36
C GLU A 728 22.19 7.13 16.28
N LYS A 729 23.08 6.60 15.42
CA LYS A 729 23.71 7.33 14.31
C LYS A 729 22.88 7.30 13.02
N TYR A 730 21.87 6.43 12.96
CA TYR A 730 21.12 6.11 11.73
C TYR A 730 19.61 6.34 11.88
N GLN A 731 19.19 7.26 12.77
CA GLN A 731 17.78 7.60 13.04
C GLN A 731 17.01 8.08 11.79
N ASN A 732 17.71 8.58 10.77
CA ASN A 732 17.13 9.06 9.51
C ASN A 732 17.40 8.12 8.33
N LEU A 733 17.96 6.92 8.56
CA LEU A 733 18.29 5.98 7.49
C LEU A 733 17.01 5.35 6.94
N VAL A 734 16.58 5.77 5.76
CA VAL A 734 15.45 5.19 5.05
C VAL A 734 15.93 4.08 4.13
N VAL A 735 15.23 2.94 4.13
CA VAL A 735 15.51 1.77 3.28
C VAL A 735 14.25 1.29 2.56
N ARG A 736 14.40 0.57 1.45
CA ARG A 736 13.28 -0.08 0.76
C ARG A 736 12.97 -1.45 1.37
N VAL A 737 11.72 -1.67 1.75
CA VAL A 737 11.25 -2.99 2.23
C VAL A 737 10.66 -3.77 1.06
N ALA A 738 9.40 -3.54 0.69
CA ALA A 738 8.79 -4.11 -0.51
C ALA A 738 7.51 -3.32 -0.84
N GLY A 739 7.60 -2.38 -1.78
CA GLY A 739 6.46 -1.56 -2.19
C GLY A 739 6.31 -0.28 -1.35
N TYR A 740 7.08 -0.15 -0.28
CA TYR A 740 7.22 1.06 0.53
C TYR A 740 8.64 1.18 1.10
N SER A 741 8.94 2.36 1.63
CA SER A 741 10.19 2.63 2.36
C SER A 741 9.90 2.85 3.84
N ALA A 742 10.87 2.55 4.70
CA ALA A 742 10.77 2.70 6.16
C ALA A 742 12.10 3.17 6.76
N ILE A 743 12.05 3.68 7.99
CA ILE A 743 13.26 4.00 8.75
C ILE A 743 13.84 2.68 9.27
N PHE A 744 15.09 2.38 8.91
CA PHE A 744 15.72 1.08 9.15
C PHE A 744 15.74 0.70 10.63
N VAL A 745 16.06 1.65 11.51
CA VAL A 745 16.14 1.43 12.96
C VAL A 745 14.77 1.27 13.63
N GLU A 746 13.67 1.52 12.90
CA GLU A 746 12.30 1.25 13.35
C GLU A 746 11.81 -0.15 12.93
N LEU A 747 12.60 -0.90 12.16
CA LEU A 747 12.29 -2.28 11.75
C LEU A 747 12.83 -3.29 12.75
N ASP A 748 12.11 -4.40 12.94
CA ASP A 748 12.59 -5.53 13.72
C ASP A 748 13.79 -6.22 13.05
N GLU A 749 14.58 -6.91 13.85
CA GLU A 749 15.85 -7.50 13.42
C GLU A 749 15.67 -8.55 12.31
N ALA A 750 14.56 -9.30 12.28
CA ALA A 750 14.33 -10.31 11.23
C ALA A 750 14.14 -9.63 9.87
N ILE A 751 13.40 -8.52 9.82
CA ILE A 751 13.19 -7.74 8.60
C ILE A 751 14.48 -7.02 8.19
N GLN A 752 15.23 -6.44 9.13
CA GLN A 752 16.54 -5.87 8.84
C GLN A 752 17.47 -6.91 8.19
N ASN A 753 17.51 -8.12 8.76
CA ASN A 753 18.33 -9.21 8.26
C ASN A 753 17.85 -9.76 6.90
N ASP A 754 16.56 -9.69 6.57
CA ASP A 754 16.06 -9.97 5.21
C ASP A 754 16.66 -8.98 4.21
N ILE A 755 16.54 -7.67 4.47
CA ILE A 755 17.03 -6.60 3.58
C ILE A 755 18.55 -6.70 3.37
N ILE A 756 19.30 -6.99 4.44
CA ILE A 756 20.76 -7.19 4.39
C ILE A 756 21.11 -8.34 3.45
N ARG A 757 20.38 -9.46 3.52
CA ARG A 757 20.68 -10.70 2.79
C ARG A 757 20.40 -10.63 1.29
N ARG A 758 19.50 -9.74 0.84
CA ARG A 758 19.15 -9.60 -0.60
C ARG A 758 20.40 -9.44 -1.48
N THR A 759 20.35 -9.96 -2.70
CA THR A 759 21.48 -9.92 -3.64
C THR A 759 21.88 -8.49 -3.95
N GLU A 760 23.17 -8.16 -3.87
CA GLU A 760 23.72 -6.84 -4.18
C GLU A 760 24.36 -6.88 -5.57
N HIS A 761 23.80 -6.14 -6.53
CA HIS A 761 24.33 -6.07 -7.89
C HIS A 761 25.38 -4.96 -8.06
N SER A 762 26.34 -5.23 -8.94
CA SER A 762 27.25 -4.25 -9.53
C SER A 762 27.10 -4.27 -11.06
N PHE A 763 27.49 -3.17 -11.74
CA PHE A 763 27.43 -3.04 -13.20
C PHE A 763 28.72 -3.47 -13.88
#